data_AF-U1NSI0-F1
#
_entry.id   AF-U1NSI0-F1
#
_cell.length_a   1.000
_cell.length_b   1.000
_cell.length_c   1.000
_cell.angle_alpha   90.00
_cell.angle_beta   90.00
_cell.angle_gamma   90.00
#
_symmetry.space_group_name_H-M   'P 1'
#
loop_
_entity.id
_entity.type
_entity.pdbx_description
1 polymer ?
#
loop_
_entity_poly.entity_id
_entity_poly.type
_entity_poly.pdbx_seq_one_letter_code
_entity_poly.pdbx_strand_id
1 'polypeptide(L)'
;MPALRVLVVYRSNDRDRLTDALAAAGCEIQTVETATAALGMVGTASFDCLISEYALPGDDGLALRSAVRQLAPELPFVLLTGVDEGELPLSFDTDIDRYVHKNGADTPERLVEALPSSTGGDSRPIPRDISGHEPAPTEIQRAIEAAPIGVSLTDPELSDNPLVYVNDTWGEFTGYDSEEMLGRNPRLLQGVGTDPETKARLAEAISNQEPTTVELRNYRKDGSPFWNELTIAPIFDENDELAHYVGFQIDVTDRREAMELAEERAEKLSRHRQMLRRLLDRIDGLLSDVSGVLIDATDREVIEHQVCEAVADESGYTAGWIGRVDDEMFTITASSGCSPSSVQRADLAAPIRTAIDTDEPQRCSTHADGELTPETADAERLLVVPLCYGNRRYGFLGVYAADGDMLDDREQTIIASLARMIANGIHAVETTQVLTTDQVTELQIDIRDPTLSLSQIADTLGTPVERVGTTRAGNGCHEWYLATESCAVPTAELESLSFATDARTVSATDCKRTIAVTVETTAPAALLADQGAVVTGITATTDGAVLTVETPPERDVRPLLELLEDHYDSVDLRARTRCDRHTRQLNEFTAEVDERLTDRQQEALEAAALNGYFEWPRPVDGAEIAETMDITRQTFHQHLRAAQRKLVDTYVDADD
;
A
#
# COMPACT_ATOMS: atom_id res chain seq x y z
N MET A 1 -13.45 -58.41 -24.93
CA MET A 1 -13.27 -57.04 -25.46
C MET A 1 -12.12 -56.42 -24.68
N PRO A 2 -11.14 -55.77 -25.32
CA PRO A 2 -10.13 -55.03 -24.57
C PRO A 2 -10.81 -53.86 -23.84
N ALA A 3 -10.44 -53.65 -22.58
CA ALA A 3 -10.88 -52.50 -21.80
C ALA A 3 -10.22 -51.23 -22.35
N LEU A 4 -10.96 -50.12 -22.45
CA LEU A 4 -10.40 -48.83 -22.87
C LEU A 4 -9.35 -48.37 -21.85
N ARG A 5 -8.12 -48.11 -22.31
CA ARG A 5 -7.03 -47.61 -21.47
C ARG A 5 -7.08 -46.09 -21.43
N VAL A 6 -7.44 -45.53 -20.28
CA VAL A 6 -7.70 -44.10 -20.11
C VAL A 6 -6.67 -43.48 -19.17
N LEU A 7 -6.03 -42.41 -19.62
CA LEU A 7 -5.13 -41.60 -18.79
C LEU A 7 -5.88 -40.39 -18.25
N VAL A 8 -5.94 -40.23 -16.93
CA VAL A 8 -6.64 -39.13 -16.26
C VAL A 8 -5.65 -38.21 -15.57
N VAL A 9 -5.70 -36.92 -15.91
CA VAL A 9 -4.86 -35.86 -15.37
C VAL A 9 -5.71 -34.92 -14.53
N TYR A 10 -5.57 -34.96 -13.21
CA TYR A 10 -6.54 -34.33 -12.32
C TYR A 10 -5.99 -34.00 -10.93
N ARG A 11 -6.52 -32.95 -10.26
CA ARG A 11 -6.13 -32.59 -8.88
C ARG A 11 -6.95 -33.34 -7.82
N SER A 12 -6.27 -33.82 -6.79
CA SER A 12 -6.64 -34.88 -5.83
C SER A 12 -7.92 -34.75 -4.97
N ASN A 13 -8.87 -33.84 -5.24
CA ASN A 13 -10.08 -33.68 -4.39
C ASN A 13 -11.34 -34.42 -4.89
N ASP A 14 -11.46 -34.78 -6.18
CA ASP A 14 -12.61 -35.53 -6.73
C ASP A 14 -12.21 -36.87 -7.37
N ARG A 15 -10.99 -37.36 -7.09
CA ARG A 15 -10.34 -38.51 -7.74
C ARG A 15 -11.26 -39.74 -7.74
N ASP A 16 -11.76 -40.11 -6.57
CA ASP A 16 -12.45 -41.40 -6.35
C ASP A 16 -13.75 -41.50 -7.16
N ARG A 17 -14.56 -40.43 -7.22
CA ARG A 17 -15.86 -40.45 -7.92
C ARG A 17 -15.72 -40.58 -9.43
N LEU A 18 -14.72 -39.93 -10.01
CA LEU A 18 -14.45 -39.98 -11.46
C LEU A 18 -13.83 -41.33 -11.83
N THR A 19 -12.87 -41.81 -11.03
CA THR A 19 -12.26 -43.12 -11.28
C THR A 19 -13.26 -44.26 -11.09
N ASP A 20 -14.16 -44.17 -10.10
CA ASP A 20 -15.20 -45.18 -9.86
C ASP A 20 -16.19 -45.25 -11.02
N ALA A 21 -16.60 -44.11 -11.58
CA ALA A 21 -17.51 -44.07 -12.74
C ALA A 21 -16.85 -44.64 -14.01
N LEU A 22 -15.60 -44.28 -14.27
CA LEU A 22 -14.82 -44.83 -15.41
C LEU A 22 -14.56 -46.33 -15.25
N ALA A 23 -14.33 -46.81 -14.03
CA ALA A 23 -14.13 -48.22 -13.73
C ALA A 23 -15.43 -49.01 -13.89
N ALA A 24 -16.57 -48.45 -13.47
CA ALA A 24 -17.90 -49.00 -13.70
C ALA A 24 -18.26 -49.08 -15.19
N ALA A 25 -17.73 -48.17 -16.01
CA ALA A 25 -17.82 -48.21 -17.47
C ALA A 25 -16.86 -49.22 -18.15
N GLY A 26 -16.02 -49.92 -17.38
CA GLY A 26 -15.12 -50.96 -17.88
C GLY A 26 -13.80 -50.43 -18.47
N CYS A 27 -13.36 -49.23 -18.08
CA CYS A 27 -12.06 -48.66 -18.49
C CYS A 27 -10.93 -49.11 -17.56
N GLU A 28 -9.73 -49.31 -18.12
CA GLU A 28 -8.48 -49.45 -17.36
C GLU A 28 -7.87 -48.06 -17.17
N ILE A 29 -7.82 -47.58 -15.92
CA ILE A 29 -7.53 -46.18 -15.63
C ILE A 29 -6.11 -46.04 -15.08
N GLN A 30 -5.35 -45.08 -15.61
CA GLN A 30 -4.12 -44.60 -15.02
C GLN A 30 -4.27 -43.12 -14.69
N THR A 31 -3.83 -42.69 -13.51
CA THR A 31 -3.99 -41.30 -13.06
C THR A 31 -2.64 -40.64 -12.81
N VAL A 32 -2.52 -39.37 -13.20
CA VAL A 32 -1.37 -38.52 -12.91
C VAL A 32 -1.86 -37.12 -12.48
N GLU A 33 -1.00 -36.38 -11.79
CA GLU A 33 -1.38 -35.08 -11.19
C GLU A 33 -0.84 -33.88 -11.98
N THR A 34 0.05 -34.10 -12.95
CA THR A 34 0.72 -33.03 -13.71
C THR A 34 0.75 -33.32 -15.21
N ALA A 35 0.76 -32.26 -16.01
CA ALA A 35 0.89 -32.34 -17.47
C ALA A 35 2.19 -33.04 -17.89
N THR A 36 3.31 -32.72 -17.23
CA THR A 36 4.62 -33.32 -17.53
C THR A 36 4.62 -34.84 -17.32
N ALA A 37 3.99 -35.33 -16.25
CA ALA A 37 3.87 -36.77 -16.02
C ALA A 37 2.98 -37.44 -17.07
N ALA A 38 1.89 -36.77 -17.50
CA ALA A 38 1.02 -37.28 -18.55
C ALA A 38 1.76 -37.43 -19.89
N LEU A 39 2.53 -36.42 -20.30
CA LEU A 39 3.33 -36.46 -21.53
C LEU A 39 4.37 -37.58 -21.52
N GLY A 40 5.05 -37.79 -20.38
CA GLY A 40 5.97 -38.90 -20.20
C GLY A 40 5.31 -40.28 -20.35
N MET A 41 4.06 -40.42 -19.89
CA MET A 41 3.30 -41.66 -20.03
C MET A 41 2.79 -41.87 -21.45
N VAL A 42 2.26 -40.85 -22.12
CA VAL A 42 1.83 -40.93 -23.53
C VAL A 42 3.00 -41.31 -24.44
N GLY A 43 4.22 -40.85 -24.15
CA GLY A 43 5.42 -41.23 -24.90
C GLY A 43 5.90 -42.67 -24.66
N THR A 44 5.45 -43.34 -23.60
CA THR A 44 5.94 -44.67 -23.19
C THR A 44 4.88 -45.77 -23.21
N ALA A 45 3.60 -45.42 -23.27
CA ALA A 45 2.48 -46.34 -23.32
C ALA A 45 1.35 -45.82 -24.23
N SER A 46 0.61 -46.75 -24.85
CA SER A 46 -0.57 -46.42 -25.66
C SER A 46 -1.82 -46.28 -24.79
N PHE A 47 -2.57 -45.21 -24.99
CA PHE A 47 -3.87 -44.95 -24.38
C PHE A 47 -4.92 -44.78 -25.48
N ASP A 48 -6.17 -45.09 -25.16
CA ASP A 48 -7.31 -44.93 -26.06
C ASP A 48 -8.01 -43.58 -25.87
N CYS A 49 -7.79 -42.91 -24.73
CA CYS A 49 -8.31 -41.57 -24.43
C CYS A 49 -7.50 -40.92 -23.30
N LEU A 50 -7.32 -39.59 -23.36
CA LEU A 50 -6.75 -38.78 -22.29
C LEU A 50 -7.78 -37.78 -21.78
N ILE A 51 -8.01 -37.77 -20.47
CA ILE A 51 -8.92 -36.87 -19.78
C ILE A 51 -8.09 -35.91 -18.92
N SER A 52 -8.26 -34.61 -19.07
CA SER A 52 -7.52 -33.60 -18.30
C SER A 52 -8.43 -32.57 -17.68
N GLU A 53 -8.15 -32.16 -16.44
CA GLU A 53 -8.71 -30.94 -15.87
C GLU A 53 -8.10 -29.71 -16.57
N TYR A 54 -8.87 -28.62 -16.66
CA TYR A 54 -8.40 -27.35 -17.20
C TYR A 54 -7.31 -26.72 -16.32
N ALA A 55 -7.51 -26.70 -15.00
CA ALA A 55 -6.56 -26.12 -14.06
C ALA A 55 -5.62 -27.18 -13.49
N LEU A 56 -4.40 -27.31 -14.04
CA LEU A 56 -3.38 -28.24 -13.56
C LEU A 56 -2.31 -27.51 -12.70
N PRO A 57 -1.51 -28.23 -11.89
CA PRO A 57 -0.34 -27.65 -11.24
C PRO A 57 0.79 -27.35 -12.21
N GLY A 58 1.15 -26.07 -12.30
CA GLY A 58 2.31 -25.59 -13.07
C GLY A 58 2.06 -25.41 -14.57
N ASP A 59 0.92 -25.85 -15.08
CA ASP A 59 0.49 -25.71 -16.48
C ASP A 59 -1.05 -25.78 -16.56
N ASP A 60 -1.64 -25.63 -17.75
CA ASP A 60 -3.08 -25.83 -17.97
C ASP A 60 -3.39 -26.98 -18.93
N GLY A 61 -4.64 -27.45 -18.89
CA GLY A 61 -5.11 -28.57 -19.71
C GLY A 61 -5.07 -28.30 -21.22
N LEU A 62 -5.09 -27.03 -21.64
CA LEU A 62 -5.01 -26.65 -23.07
C LEU A 62 -3.57 -26.70 -23.58
N ALA A 63 -2.60 -26.32 -22.75
CA ALA A 63 -1.19 -26.49 -23.02
C ALA A 63 -0.83 -27.98 -23.12
N LEU A 64 -1.35 -28.81 -22.20
CA LEU A 64 -1.21 -30.26 -22.27
C LEU A 64 -1.80 -30.82 -23.57
N ARG A 65 -3.01 -30.41 -23.95
CA ARG A 65 -3.64 -30.82 -25.22
C ARG A 65 -2.76 -30.46 -26.42
N SER A 66 -2.22 -29.24 -26.46
CA SER A 66 -1.36 -28.78 -27.55
C SER A 66 -0.10 -29.65 -27.69
N ALA A 67 0.52 -30.02 -26.57
CA ALA A 67 1.67 -30.91 -26.55
C ALA A 67 1.30 -32.36 -26.93
N VAL A 68 0.18 -32.89 -26.44
CA VAL A 68 -0.33 -34.22 -26.81
C VAL A 68 -0.64 -34.31 -28.30
N ARG A 69 -1.19 -33.25 -28.90
CA ARG A 69 -1.49 -33.23 -30.35
C ARG A 69 -0.22 -33.35 -31.21
N GLN A 70 0.91 -32.82 -30.75
CA GLN A 70 2.20 -32.98 -31.43
C GLN A 70 2.76 -34.41 -31.32
N LEU A 71 2.53 -35.08 -30.18
CA LEU A 71 3.08 -36.40 -29.88
C LEU A 71 2.19 -37.55 -30.36
N ALA A 72 0.87 -37.40 -30.26
CA ALA A 72 -0.15 -38.38 -30.60
C ALA A 72 -1.36 -37.67 -31.25
N PRO A 73 -1.27 -37.32 -32.55
CA PRO A 73 -2.27 -36.50 -33.24
C PRO A 73 -3.68 -37.07 -33.27
N GLU A 74 -3.82 -38.38 -33.11
CA GLU A 74 -5.09 -39.11 -33.19
C GLU A 74 -5.66 -39.49 -31.81
N LEU A 75 -4.97 -39.16 -30.72
CA LEU A 75 -5.45 -39.50 -29.37
C LEU A 75 -6.65 -38.62 -29.00
N PRO A 76 -7.83 -39.20 -28.67
CA PRO A 76 -8.98 -38.44 -28.19
C PRO A 76 -8.67 -37.74 -26.87
N PHE A 77 -8.98 -36.44 -26.78
CA PHE A 77 -8.73 -35.63 -25.61
C PHE A 77 -10.04 -35.08 -25.02
N VAL A 78 -10.26 -35.30 -23.73
CA VAL A 78 -11.44 -34.78 -23.01
C VAL A 78 -11.01 -33.76 -21.98
N LEU A 79 -11.51 -32.53 -22.08
CA LEU A 79 -11.19 -31.46 -21.14
C LEU A 79 -12.35 -31.25 -20.14
N LEU A 80 -12.01 -31.37 -18.86
CA LEU A 80 -12.90 -31.07 -17.73
C LEU A 80 -12.70 -29.63 -17.27
N THR A 81 -13.74 -28.82 -17.37
CA THR A 81 -13.66 -27.38 -17.03
C THR A 81 -14.89 -26.95 -16.22
N GLY A 82 -14.70 -26.02 -15.27
CA GLY A 82 -15.81 -25.35 -14.56
C GLY A 82 -16.24 -24.04 -15.22
N VAL A 83 -15.66 -23.72 -16.37
CA VAL A 83 -15.88 -22.51 -17.16
C VAL A 83 -16.68 -22.88 -18.41
N ASP A 84 -17.62 -22.04 -18.82
CA ASP A 84 -18.42 -22.26 -20.03
C ASP A 84 -17.54 -22.26 -21.30
N GLU A 85 -17.93 -23.06 -22.29
CA GLU A 85 -17.17 -23.28 -23.52
C GLU A 85 -16.84 -21.98 -24.28
N GLY A 86 -17.74 -20.99 -24.24
CA GLY A 86 -17.55 -19.68 -24.88
C GLY A 86 -16.55 -18.75 -24.19
N GLU A 87 -16.12 -19.07 -22.96
CA GLU A 87 -15.11 -18.32 -22.20
C GLU A 87 -13.71 -18.97 -22.28
N LEU A 88 -13.59 -20.12 -22.93
CA LEU A 88 -12.29 -20.76 -23.15
C LEU A 88 -11.54 -20.05 -24.29
N PRO A 89 -10.22 -19.85 -24.16
CA PRO A 89 -9.40 -19.15 -25.16
C PRO A 89 -9.24 -19.90 -26.49
N LEU A 90 -9.68 -21.16 -26.57
CA LEU A 90 -9.57 -22.05 -27.74
C LEU A 90 -10.82 -22.93 -27.85
N SER A 91 -11.39 -23.01 -29.07
CA SER A 91 -12.42 -23.98 -29.45
C SER A 91 -11.76 -25.28 -29.94
N PHE A 92 -12.38 -26.43 -29.68
CA PHE A 92 -11.95 -27.69 -30.28
C PHE A 92 -12.46 -27.77 -31.72
N ASP A 93 -11.58 -27.45 -32.67
CA ASP A 93 -11.88 -27.54 -34.12
C ASP A 93 -11.90 -28.98 -34.68
N THR A 94 -11.63 -30.00 -33.85
CA THR A 94 -11.48 -31.40 -34.27
C THR A 94 -12.50 -32.32 -33.62
N ASP A 95 -13.16 -33.18 -34.41
CA ASP A 95 -14.22 -34.13 -34.00
C ASP A 95 -13.80 -35.15 -32.90
N ILE A 96 -12.50 -35.23 -32.60
CA ILE A 96 -11.90 -36.16 -31.63
C ILE A 96 -11.73 -35.57 -30.22
N ASP A 97 -11.87 -34.25 -30.07
CA ASP A 97 -11.76 -33.57 -28.77
C ASP A 97 -13.12 -33.19 -28.20
N ARG A 98 -13.32 -33.37 -26.89
CA ARG A 98 -14.62 -33.14 -26.25
C ARG A 98 -14.51 -32.34 -24.96
N TYR A 99 -15.48 -31.47 -24.72
CA TYR A 99 -15.61 -30.71 -23.49
C TYR A 99 -16.62 -31.35 -22.54
N VAL A 100 -16.27 -31.41 -21.26
CA VAL A 100 -17.20 -31.81 -20.19
C VAL A 100 -17.18 -30.74 -19.10
N HIS A 101 -18.33 -30.09 -18.90
CA HIS A 101 -18.47 -29.07 -17.86
C HIS A 101 -18.61 -29.72 -16.47
N LYS A 102 -17.82 -29.24 -15.50
CA LYS A 102 -17.77 -29.72 -14.11
C LYS A 102 -18.91 -29.09 -13.30
N ASN A 103 -20.15 -29.50 -13.56
CA ASN A 103 -21.35 -29.07 -12.84
C ASN A 103 -21.83 -30.13 -11.83
N GLY A 104 -21.15 -30.21 -10.68
CA GLY A 104 -21.64 -31.01 -9.55
C GLY A 104 -21.82 -32.51 -9.85
N ALA A 105 -22.93 -33.08 -9.34
CA ALA A 105 -23.15 -34.53 -9.23
C ALA A 105 -23.20 -35.31 -10.55
N ASP A 106 -23.54 -34.64 -11.67
CA ASP A 106 -23.75 -35.30 -12.98
C ASP A 106 -22.47 -35.36 -13.83
N THR A 107 -21.37 -34.78 -13.34
CA THR A 107 -20.06 -34.75 -14.03
C THR A 107 -19.56 -36.16 -14.42
N PRO A 108 -19.65 -37.20 -13.56
CA PRO A 108 -19.17 -38.55 -13.90
C PRO A 108 -19.98 -39.22 -15.01
N GLU A 109 -21.30 -39.01 -15.06
CA GLU A 109 -22.17 -39.60 -16.09
C GLU A 109 -21.89 -38.98 -17.46
N ARG A 110 -21.78 -37.65 -17.53
CA ARG A 110 -21.43 -36.92 -18.76
C ARG A 110 -20.02 -37.25 -19.25
N LEU A 111 -19.09 -37.53 -18.32
CA LEU A 111 -17.75 -37.97 -18.68
C LEU A 111 -17.78 -39.34 -19.37
N VAL A 112 -18.59 -40.29 -18.87
CA VAL A 112 -18.74 -41.62 -19.48
C VAL A 112 -19.40 -41.50 -20.87
N GLU A 113 -20.38 -40.62 -21.05
CA GLU A 113 -20.97 -40.32 -22.37
C GLU A 113 -19.96 -39.69 -23.35
N ALA A 114 -19.02 -38.90 -22.82
CA ALA A 114 -17.98 -38.25 -23.60
C ALA A 114 -16.83 -39.20 -23.99
N LEU A 115 -16.78 -40.44 -23.48
CA LEU A 115 -15.78 -41.40 -23.92
C LEU A 115 -16.00 -41.83 -25.38
N PRO A 116 -14.92 -42.13 -26.13
CA PRO A 116 -15.07 -42.73 -27.45
C PRO A 116 -15.79 -44.08 -27.32
N SER A 117 -16.89 -44.25 -28.06
CA SER A 117 -17.67 -45.48 -28.03
C SER A 117 -16.86 -46.62 -28.64
N SER A 118 -16.65 -47.70 -27.89
CA SER A 118 -15.93 -48.91 -28.31
C SER A 118 -16.63 -49.70 -29.45
N THR A 119 -17.71 -49.15 -30.02
CA THR A 119 -18.38 -49.60 -31.24
C THR A 119 -17.89 -48.89 -32.52
N GLY A 120 -16.88 -48.03 -32.44
CA GLY A 120 -16.09 -47.60 -33.60
C GLY A 120 -15.16 -48.72 -34.04
N GLY A 121 -15.72 -49.77 -34.66
CA GLY A 121 -14.92 -50.74 -35.39
C GLY A 121 -14.03 -50.00 -36.38
N ASP A 122 -12.75 -50.36 -36.37
CA ASP A 122 -11.72 -50.12 -37.38
C ASP A 122 -12.34 -49.85 -38.76
N SER A 123 -12.71 -48.59 -38.98
CA SER A 123 -13.11 -48.05 -40.26
C SER A 123 -12.03 -47.05 -40.59
N ARG A 124 -10.80 -47.54 -40.76
CA ARG A 124 -9.96 -46.94 -41.79
C ARG A 124 -10.87 -46.83 -43.01
N PRO A 125 -11.11 -45.62 -43.55
CA PRO A 125 -11.89 -45.50 -44.76
C PRO A 125 -11.24 -46.42 -45.79
N ILE A 126 -11.96 -47.48 -46.16
CA ILE A 126 -11.52 -48.34 -47.26
C ILE A 126 -11.37 -47.38 -48.45
N PRO A 127 -10.18 -47.26 -49.06
CA PRO A 127 -10.00 -46.39 -50.22
C PRO A 127 -11.12 -46.70 -51.21
N ARG A 128 -12.00 -45.71 -51.44
CA ARG A 128 -13.06 -45.87 -52.42
C ARG A 128 -12.39 -45.91 -53.79
N ASP A 129 -12.92 -46.74 -54.69
CA ASP A 129 -12.49 -46.72 -56.08
C ASP A 129 -12.76 -45.33 -56.66
N ILE A 130 -11.69 -44.60 -56.96
CA ILE A 130 -11.71 -43.26 -57.56
C ILE A 130 -11.59 -43.31 -59.09
N SER A 131 -11.59 -44.50 -59.69
CA SER A 131 -11.51 -44.65 -61.15
C SER A 131 -12.61 -43.84 -61.83
N GLY A 132 -12.23 -42.91 -62.69
CA GLY A 132 -13.16 -42.00 -63.40
C GLY A 132 -13.62 -40.77 -62.59
N HIS A 133 -13.14 -40.60 -61.36
CA HIS A 133 -13.32 -39.38 -60.54
C HIS A 133 -11.99 -38.67 -60.28
N GLU A 134 -10.89 -39.16 -60.88
CA GLU A 134 -9.61 -38.46 -60.88
C GLU A 134 -9.79 -37.10 -61.59
N PRO A 135 -9.37 -36.00 -60.95
CA PRO A 135 -9.52 -34.69 -61.55
C PRO A 135 -8.77 -34.64 -62.88
N ALA A 136 -9.40 -34.04 -63.90
CA ALA A 136 -8.75 -33.83 -65.17
C ALA A 136 -7.51 -32.94 -64.97
N PRO A 137 -6.48 -33.02 -65.84
CA PRO A 137 -5.31 -32.14 -65.76
C PRO A 137 -5.65 -30.65 -65.71
N THR A 138 -6.74 -30.24 -66.36
CA THR A 138 -7.26 -28.86 -66.32
C THR A 138 -7.89 -28.47 -64.98
N GLU A 139 -8.45 -29.42 -64.23
CA GLU A 139 -8.98 -29.20 -62.89
C GLU A 139 -7.85 -29.09 -61.86
N ILE A 140 -6.79 -29.89 -62.02
CA ILE A 140 -5.55 -29.78 -61.22
C ILE A 140 -4.87 -28.43 -61.48
N GLN A 141 -4.79 -28.00 -62.74
CA GLN A 141 -4.23 -26.68 -63.08
C GLN A 141 -5.03 -25.55 -62.44
N ARG A 142 -6.38 -25.57 -62.53
CA ARG A 142 -7.22 -24.56 -61.86
C ARG A 142 -7.07 -24.58 -60.34
N ALA A 143 -6.84 -25.75 -59.74
CA ALA A 143 -6.59 -25.86 -58.30
C ALA A 143 -5.25 -25.20 -57.91
N ILE A 144 -4.22 -25.30 -58.76
CA ILE A 144 -2.93 -24.61 -58.60
C ILE A 144 -3.09 -23.09 -58.78
N GLU A 145 -3.88 -22.65 -59.76
CA GLU A 145 -4.18 -21.23 -60.00
C GLU A 145 -5.00 -20.60 -58.87
N ALA A 146 -5.90 -21.35 -58.25
CA ALA A 146 -6.75 -20.87 -57.14
C ALA A 146 -6.11 -21.02 -55.75
N ALA A 147 -4.92 -21.62 -55.65
CA ALA A 147 -4.25 -21.83 -54.38
C ALA A 147 -3.74 -20.47 -53.83
N PRO A 148 -3.91 -20.17 -52.53
CA PRO A 148 -3.40 -18.95 -51.92
C PRO A 148 -1.88 -19.01 -51.65
N ILE A 149 -1.14 -19.73 -52.51
CA ILE A 149 0.29 -20.02 -52.41
C ILE A 149 0.87 -19.74 -53.80
N GLY A 150 2.00 -19.04 -53.87
CA GLY A 150 2.76 -18.90 -55.10
C GLY A 150 3.31 -20.26 -55.51
N VAL A 151 3.02 -20.70 -56.73
CA VAL A 151 3.56 -21.94 -57.28
C VAL A 151 4.43 -21.58 -58.47
N SER A 152 5.63 -22.14 -58.50
CA SER A 152 6.61 -21.93 -59.57
C SER A 152 7.22 -23.27 -59.99
N LEU A 153 7.54 -23.42 -61.28
CA LEU A 153 8.40 -24.50 -61.75
C LEU A 153 9.63 -23.91 -62.42
N THR A 154 10.79 -24.55 -62.19
CA THR A 154 12.05 -24.26 -62.88
C THR A 154 12.56 -25.50 -63.59
N ASP A 155 13.26 -25.29 -64.71
CA ASP A 155 13.83 -26.35 -65.54
C ASP A 155 15.36 -26.37 -65.41
N PRO A 156 15.93 -27.38 -64.73
CA PRO A 156 17.37 -27.48 -64.50
C PRO A 156 18.17 -27.90 -65.75
N GLU A 157 17.53 -28.39 -66.83
CA GLU A 157 18.21 -28.69 -68.10
C GLU A 157 18.59 -27.40 -68.86
N LEU A 158 17.85 -26.32 -68.61
CA LEU A 158 18.12 -25.01 -69.17
C LEU A 158 19.20 -24.28 -68.35
N SER A 159 20.02 -23.48 -69.05
CA SER A 159 21.09 -22.70 -68.43
C SER A 159 20.54 -21.79 -67.33
N ASP A 160 21.16 -21.86 -66.15
CA ASP A 160 20.80 -21.08 -64.94
C ASP A 160 19.45 -21.45 -64.31
N ASN A 161 18.89 -22.63 -64.56
CA ASN A 161 17.65 -23.15 -63.94
C ASN A 161 16.51 -22.10 -63.90
N PRO A 162 16.04 -21.61 -65.06
CA PRO A 162 15.04 -20.56 -65.18
C PRO A 162 13.62 -21.04 -64.83
N LEU A 163 12.76 -20.09 -64.46
CA LEU A 163 11.31 -20.30 -64.31
C LEU A 163 10.69 -20.68 -65.65
N VAL A 164 9.95 -21.78 -65.67
CA VAL A 164 9.15 -22.25 -66.82
C VAL A 164 7.65 -22.17 -66.57
N TYR A 165 7.24 -21.98 -65.31
CA TYR A 165 5.85 -21.75 -64.91
C TYR A 165 5.80 -20.93 -63.62
N VAL A 166 4.81 -20.04 -63.51
CA VAL A 166 4.37 -19.38 -62.27
C VAL A 166 2.84 -19.26 -62.29
N ASN A 167 2.17 -19.40 -61.15
CA ASN A 167 0.73 -19.13 -61.04
C ASN A 167 0.45 -17.63 -60.79
N ASP A 168 -0.82 -17.24 -60.87
CA ASP A 168 -1.25 -15.84 -60.71
C ASP A 168 -0.89 -15.29 -59.32
N THR A 169 -1.10 -16.08 -58.26
CA THR A 169 -0.75 -15.68 -56.88
C THR A 169 0.74 -15.35 -56.71
N TRP A 170 1.63 -16.06 -57.41
CA TRP A 170 3.06 -15.72 -57.41
C TRP A 170 3.31 -14.32 -57.99
N GLY A 171 2.61 -13.96 -59.07
CA GLY A 171 2.70 -12.62 -59.67
C GLY A 171 2.13 -11.53 -58.75
N GLU A 172 1.03 -11.83 -58.05
CA GLU A 172 0.34 -10.89 -57.15
C GLU A 172 1.25 -10.38 -56.02
N PHE A 173 1.91 -11.26 -55.26
CA PHE A 173 2.74 -10.81 -54.12
C PHE A 173 4.15 -10.39 -54.52
N THR A 174 4.69 -10.85 -55.66
CA THR A 174 6.02 -10.42 -56.15
C THR A 174 5.97 -9.12 -56.96
N GLY A 175 4.81 -8.79 -57.52
CA GLY A 175 4.60 -7.63 -58.38
C GLY A 175 5.19 -7.77 -59.78
N TYR A 176 5.61 -8.98 -60.19
CA TYR A 176 6.11 -9.27 -61.53
C TYR A 176 5.05 -9.97 -62.37
N ASP A 177 4.95 -9.60 -63.65
CA ASP A 177 4.12 -10.33 -64.60
C ASP A 177 4.78 -11.67 -64.97
N SER A 178 3.96 -12.70 -65.20
CA SER A 178 4.44 -14.04 -65.57
C SER A 178 5.32 -13.99 -66.82
N GLU A 179 4.91 -13.26 -67.87
CA GLU A 179 5.67 -13.09 -69.11
C GLU A 179 7.06 -12.45 -68.90
N GLU A 180 7.23 -11.62 -67.87
CA GLU A 180 8.52 -10.98 -67.57
C GLU A 180 9.48 -11.92 -66.83
N MET A 181 8.94 -12.94 -66.16
CA MET A 181 9.66 -13.82 -65.24
C MET A 181 9.97 -15.19 -65.83
N LEU A 182 9.15 -15.68 -66.75
CA LEU A 182 9.46 -16.89 -67.50
C LEU A 182 10.81 -16.74 -68.23
N GLY A 183 11.67 -17.74 -68.10
CA GLY A 183 13.03 -17.73 -68.62
C GLY A 183 14.08 -17.07 -67.71
N ARG A 184 13.72 -16.61 -66.49
CA ARG A 184 14.67 -16.03 -65.52
C ARG A 184 14.80 -16.88 -64.26
N ASN A 185 15.97 -16.81 -63.61
CA ASN A 185 16.16 -17.52 -62.35
C ASN A 185 15.38 -16.83 -61.20
N PRO A 186 14.68 -17.60 -60.33
CA PRO A 186 13.94 -17.07 -59.19
C PRO A 186 14.78 -16.25 -58.20
N ARG A 187 16.12 -16.43 -58.19
CA ARG A 187 17.06 -15.68 -57.33
C ARG A 187 17.04 -14.17 -57.57
N LEU A 188 16.42 -13.70 -58.66
CA LEU A 188 16.11 -12.28 -58.88
C LEU A 188 15.43 -11.63 -57.67
N LEU A 189 14.56 -12.37 -56.97
CA LEU A 189 13.85 -11.87 -55.79
C LEU A 189 14.77 -11.67 -54.58
N GLN A 190 16.01 -12.17 -54.61
CA GLN A 190 16.97 -12.01 -53.53
C GLN A 190 17.72 -10.68 -53.66
N GLY A 191 17.94 -10.00 -52.54
CA GLY A 191 18.58 -8.68 -52.51
C GLY A 191 19.55 -8.51 -51.34
N VAL A 192 19.81 -7.25 -50.97
CA VAL A 192 20.86 -6.87 -49.99
C VAL A 192 20.62 -7.43 -48.60
N GLY A 193 19.36 -7.58 -48.19
CA GLY A 193 18.95 -8.09 -46.88
C GLY A 193 18.62 -9.58 -46.87
N THR A 194 18.87 -10.31 -47.97
CA THR A 194 18.68 -11.77 -48.01
C THR A 194 19.87 -12.46 -47.35
N ASP A 195 19.59 -13.18 -46.26
CA ASP A 195 20.58 -13.88 -45.46
C ASP A 195 21.47 -14.84 -46.30
N PRO A 196 22.81 -14.66 -46.30
CA PRO A 196 23.75 -15.52 -47.00
C PRO A 196 23.70 -17.00 -46.59
N GLU A 197 23.44 -17.30 -45.31
CA GLU A 197 23.41 -18.67 -44.81
C GLU A 197 22.20 -19.43 -45.36
N THR A 198 21.03 -18.78 -45.33
CA THR A 198 19.80 -19.31 -45.94
C THR A 198 19.94 -19.55 -47.44
N LYS A 199 20.64 -18.65 -48.16
CA LYS A 199 20.95 -18.86 -49.59
C LYS A 199 21.84 -20.08 -49.83
N ALA A 200 22.86 -20.28 -48.98
CA ALA A 200 23.76 -21.43 -49.08
C ALA A 200 23.00 -22.74 -48.85
N ARG A 201 22.13 -22.81 -47.84
CA ARG A 201 21.25 -23.97 -47.57
C ARG A 201 20.35 -24.31 -48.75
N LEU A 202 19.75 -23.28 -49.37
CA LEU A 202 18.92 -23.48 -50.56
C LEU A 202 19.73 -24.03 -51.74
N ALA A 203 20.92 -23.49 -51.97
CA ALA A 203 21.82 -23.95 -53.05
C ALA A 203 22.32 -25.38 -52.82
N GLU A 204 22.62 -25.74 -51.57
CA GLU A 204 23.02 -27.09 -51.18
C GLU A 204 21.90 -28.11 -51.44
N ALA A 205 20.67 -27.81 -51.00
CA ALA A 205 19.51 -28.67 -51.23
C ALA A 205 19.23 -28.89 -52.73
N ILE A 206 19.33 -27.83 -53.55
CA ILE A 206 19.22 -27.93 -55.02
C ILE A 206 20.36 -28.81 -55.59
N SER A 207 21.59 -28.65 -55.11
CA SER A 207 22.72 -29.46 -55.59
C SER A 207 22.56 -30.93 -55.22
N ASN A 208 21.95 -31.21 -54.07
CA ASN A 208 21.73 -32.57 -53.57
C ASN A 208 20.42 -33.20 -54.07
N GLN A 209 19.59 -32.44 -54.81
CA GLN A 209 18.25 -32.87 -55.24
C GLN A 209 17.37 -33.26 -54.04
N GLU A 210 17.40 -32.45 -52.99
CA GLU A 210 16.63 -32.67 -51.76
C GLU A 210 15.56 -31.59 -51.58
N PRO A 211 14.38 -31.93 -51.04
CA PRO A 211 13.39 -30.94 -50.66
C PRO A 211 13.89 -30.10 -49.48
N THR A 212 13.62 -28.80 -49.49
CA THR A 212 13.92 -27.90 -48.36
C THR A 212 12.88 -26.80 -48.21
N THR A 213 12.66 -26.38 -46.97
CA THR A 213 11.85 -25.20 -46.63
C THR A 213 12.71 -24.17 -45.92
N VAL A 214 12.64 -22.91 -46.34
CA VAL A 214 13.37 -21.79 -45.77
C VAL A 214 12.50 -20.54 -45.72
N GLU A 215 12.64 -19.75 -44.67
CA GLU A 215 12.12 -18.38 -44.65
C GLU A 215 13.24 -17.42 -45.03
N LEU A 216 13.06 -16.64 -46.10
CA LEU A 216 14.07 -15.69 -46.56
C LEU A 216 13.45 -14.36 -46.94
N ARG A 217 14.24 -13.28 -46.76
CA ARG A 217 13.85 -11.94 -47.19
C ARG A 217 14.00 -11.82 -48.70
N ASN A 218 12.91 -11.55 -49.40
CA ASN A 218 12.86 -11.29 -50.83
C ASN A 218 12.39 -9.86 -51.10
N TYR A 219 12.45 -9.45 -52.36
CA TYR A 219 12.16 -8.10 -52.82
C TYR A 219 11.20 -8.15 -54.01
N ARG A 220 10.15 -7.35 -53.93
CA ARG A 220 9.17 -7.18 -55.01
C ARG A 220 9.75 -6.34 -56.15
N LYS A 221 9.04 -6.27 -57.28
CA LYS A 221 9.43 -5.45 -58.45
C LYS A 221 9.68 -3.98 -58.12
N ASP A 222 8.95 -3.43 -57.15
CA ASP A 222 9.10 -2.05 -56.68
C ASP A 222 10.26 -1.83 -55.69
N GLY A 223 10.95 -2.92 -55.30
CA GLY A 223 12.05 -2.91 -54.33
C GLY A 223 11.60 -3.03 -52.87
N SER A 224 10.30 -3.16 -52.58
CA SER A 224 9.82 -3.41 -51.22
C SER A 224 10.22 -4.81 -50.75
N PRO A 225 10.76 -4.94 -49.51
CA PRO A 225 11.08 -6.25 -48.97
C PRO A 225 9.82 -7.00 -48.54
N PHE A 226 9.87 -8.33 -48.59
CA PHE A 226 8.87 -9.21 -48.04
C PHE A 226 9.52 -10.49 -47.51
N TRP A 227 8.88 -11.12 -46.52
CA TRP A 227 9.31 -12.41 -45.99
C TRP A 227 8.64 -13.53 -46.80
N ASN A 228 9.45 -14.34 -47.47
CA ASN A 228 9.00 -15.46 -48.27
C ASN A 228 9.30 -16.77 -47.54
N GLU A 229 8.26 -17.53 -47.18
CA GLU A 229 8.41 -18.93 -46.78
C GLU A 229 8.43 -19.77 -48.07
N LEU A 230 9.64 -20.18 -48.47
CA LEU A 230 9.91 -20.90 -49.71
C LEU A 230 10.14 -22.39 -49.41
N THR A 231 9.31 -23.25 -49.97
CA THR A 231 9.55 -24.69 -50.06
C THR A 231 9.92 -25.06 -51.49
N ILE A 232 11.04 -25.73 -51.68
CA ILE A 232 11.43 -26.29 -52.99
C ILE A 232 11.48 -27.81 -52.92
N ALA A 233 11.09 -28.48 -54.01
CA ALA A 233 11.20 -29.92 -54.14
C ALA A 233 11.53 -30.32 -55.60
N PRO A 234 12.39 -31.33 -55.82
CA PRO A 234 12.64 -31.88 -57.13
C PRO A 234 11.44 -32.71 -57.62
N ILE A 235 11.17 -32.64 -58.92
CA ILE A 235 10.21 -33.48 -59.65
C ILE A 235 11.02 -34.36 -60.60
N PHE A 236 10.81 -35.67 -60.50
CA PHE A 236 11.47 -36.67 -61.36
C PHE A 236 10.51 -37.15 -62.44
N ASP A 237 11.05 -37.51 -63.61
CA ASP A 237 10.30 -38.11 -64.71
C ASP A 237 10.08 -39.62 -64.52
N GLU A 238 9.52 -40.29 -65.54
CA GLU A 238 9.28 -41.74 -65.52
C GLU A 238 10.58 -42.59 -65.49
N ASN A 239 11.75 -41.98 -65.73
CA ASN A 239 13.06 -42.62 -65.73
C ASN A 239 13.87 -42.34 -64.44
N ASP A 240 13.24 -41.74 -63.41
CA ASP A 240 13.89 -41.23 -62.20
C ASP A 240 14.95 -40.14 -62.49
N GLU A 241 14.86 -39.47 -63.65
CA GLU A 241 15.72 -38.33 -63.99
C GLU A 241 15.06 -37.02 -63.53
N LEU A 242 15.87 -36.09 -63.01
CA LEU A 242 15.38 -34.80 -62.51
C LEU A 242 14.78 -33.99 -63.67
N ALA A 243 13.46 -33.85 -63.68
CA ALA A 243 12.74 -33.12 -64.71
C ALA A 243 12.64 -31.63 -64.40
N HIS A 244 12.18 -31.28 -63.20
CA HIS A 244 11.87 -29.90 -62.80
C HIS A 244 12.11 -29.70 -61.30
N TYR A 245 12.18 -28.44 -60.85
CA TYR A 245 11.93 -28.11 -59.44
C TYR A 245 10.61 -27.38 -59.31
N VAL A 246 9.80 -27.76 -58.32
CA VAL A 246 8.63 -26.99 -57.89
C VAL A 246 8.99 -26.15 -56.68
N GLY A 247 8.60 -24.88 -56.70
CA GLY A 247 8.67 -23.95 -55.59
C GLY A 247 7.28 -23.54 -55.12
N PHE A 248 7.03 -23.65 -53.82
CA PHE A 248 5.86 -23.12 -53.12
C PHE A 248 6.31 -21.91 -52.28
N GLN A 249 5.64 -20.78 -52.45
CA GLN A 249 5.98 -19.52 -51.80
C GLN A 249 4.77 -18.93 -51.07
N ILE A 250 4.97 -18.54 -49.82
CA ILE A 250 3.96 -17.86 -49.02
C ILE A 250 4.56 -16.54 -48.54
N ASP A 251 3.88 -15.42 -48.80
CA ASP A 251 4.21 -14.13 -48.21
C ASP A 251 3.80 -14.15 -46.73
N VAL A 252 4.78 -14.24 -45.84
CA VAL A 252 4.59 -14.27 -44.38
C VAL A 252 4.94 -12.93 -43.72
N THR A 253 5.01 -11.84 -44.50
CA THR A 253 5.38 -10.50 -44.01
C THR A 253 4.45 -10.02 -42.90
N ASP A 254 3.13 -10.03 -43.14
CA ASP A 254 2.14 -9.57 -42.16
C ASP A 254 2.19 -10.41 -40.86
N ARG A 255 2.40 -11.74 -41.00
CA ARG A 255 2.56 -12.65 -39.85
C ARG A 255 3.80 -12.29 -39.03
N ARG A 256 4.93 -12.06 -39.70
CA ARG A 256 6.20 -11.70 -39.06
C ARG A 256 6.11 -10.35 -38.34
N GLU A 257 5.57 -9.33 -39.00
CA GLU A 257 5.41 -8.00 -38.42
C GLU A 257 4.45 -8.01 -37.22
N ALA A 258 3.35 -8.76 -37.30
CA ALA A 258 2.42 -8.92 -36.18
C ALA A 258 3.07 -9.62 -34.98
N MET A 259 3.88 -10.66 -35.23
CA MET A 259 4.60 -11.38 -34.19
C MET A 259 5.66 -10.50 -33.50
N GLU A 260 6.48 -9.79 -34.27
CA GLU A 260 7.48 -8.86 -33.73
C GLU A 260 6.82 -7.75 -32.89
N LEU A 261 5.74 -7.16 -33.39
CA LEU A 261 4.99 -6.13 -32.66
C LEU A 261 4.36 -6.67 -31.37
N ALA A 262 3.85 -7.91 -31.39
CA ALA A 262 3.29 -8.56 -30.22
C ALA A 262 4.38 -8.83 -29.17
N GLU A 263 5.56 -9.29 -29.59
CA GLU A 263 6.71 -9.53 -28.73
C GLU A 263 7.22 -8.23 -28.09
N GLU A 264 7.43 -7.17 -28.88
CA GLU A 264 7.81 -5.86 -28.35
C GLU A 264 6.80 -5.32 -27.32
N ARG A 265 5.51 -5.47 -27.58
CA ARG A 265 4.45 -5.05 -26.66
C ARG A 265 4.46 -5.89 -25.38
N ALA A 266 4.64 -7.20 -25.50
CA ALA A 266 4.73 -8.11 -24.36
C ALA A 266 5.94 -7.77 -23.47
N GLU A 267 7.09 -7.50 -24.06
CA GLU A 267 8.28 -7.05 -23.34
C GLU A 267 8.06 -5.73 -22.61
N LYS A 268 7.52 -4.71 -23.30
CA LYS A 268 7.22 -3.40 -22.70
C LYS A 268 6.25 -3.54 -21.53
N LEU A 269 5.20 -4.34 -21.69
CA LEU A 269 4.22 -4.59 -20.64
C LEU A 269 4.84 -5.35 -19.45
N SER A 270 5.71 -6.31 -19.72
CA SER A 270 6.43 -7.07 -18.69
C SER A 270 7.35 -6.17 -17.86
N ARG A 271 8.15 -5.32 -18.53
CA ARG A 271 9.01 -4.33 -17.84
C ARG A 271 8.17 -3.37 -16.99
N HIS A 272 7.06 -2.85 -17.52
CA HIS A 272 6.18 -1.95 -16.79
C HIS A 272 5.54 -2.64 -15.56
N ARG A 273 5.06 -3.88 -15.71
CA ARG A 273 4.52 -4.67 -14.59
C ARG A 273 5.57 -4.94 -13.51
N GLN A 274 6.81 -5.24 -13.91
CA GLN A 274 7.89 -5.49 -12.95
C GLN A 274 8.26 -4.22 -12.19
N MET A 275 8.31 -3.07 -12.86
CA MET A 275 8.51 -1.77 -12.23
C MET A 275 7.41 -1.48 -11.20
N LEU A 276 6.13 -1.65 -11.57
CA LEU A 276 5.01 -1.43 -10.66
C LEU A 276 5.05 -2.35 -9.43
N ARG A 277 5.40 -3.64 -9.60
CA ARG A 277 5.53 -4.57 -8.46
C ARG A 277 6.62 -4.12 -7.49
N ARG A 278 7.81 -3.76 -8.00
CA ARG A 278 8.91 -3.26 -7.16
C ARG A 278 8.54 -1.98 -6.41
N LEU A 279 7.74 -1.11 -7.03
CA LEU A 279 7.23 0.09 -6.37
C LEU A 279 6.27 -0.29 -5.24
N LEU A 280 5.30 -1.16 -5.51
CA LEU A 280 4.31 -1.58 -4.51
C LEU A 280 4.95 -2.32 -3.33
N ASP A 281 5.85 -3.28 -3.60
CA ASP A 281 6.52 -4.06 -2.55
C ASP A 281 7.30 -3.14 -1.59
N ARG A 282 7.99 -2.12 -2.14
CA ARG A 282 8.75 -1.14 -1.35
C ARG A 282 7.84 -0.27 -0.49
N ILE A 283 6.73 0.18 -1.07
CA ILE A 283 5.81 1.08 -0.38
C ILE A 283 5.04 0.36 0.71
N ASP A 284 4.59 -0.86 0.44
CA ASP A 284 3.87 -1.68 1.41
C ASP A 284 4.80 -2.06 2.58
N GLY A 285 6.08 -2.36 2.31
CA GLY A 285 7.11 -2.55 3.32
C GLY A 285 7.28 -1.32 4.21
N LEU A 286 7.61 -0.19 3.61
CA LEU A 286 7.81 1.06 4.34
C LEU A 286 6.56 1.49 5.13
N LEU A 287 5.36 1.34 4.56
CA LEU A 287 4.11 1.67 5.24
C LEU A 287 3.88 0.77 6.45
N SER A 288 4.13 -0.54 6.32
CA SER A 288 3.97 -1.50 7.41
C SER A 288 4.93 -1.19 8.56
N ASP A 289 6.20 -0.96 8.25
CA ASP A 289 7.23 -0.70 9.25
C ASP A 289 6.98 0.61 9.98
N VAL A 290 6.71 1.70 9.24
CA VAL A 290 6.35 2.99 9.84
C VAL A 290 5.07 2.87 10.67
N SER A 291 4.05 2.15 10.21
CA SER A 291 2.82 1.96 11.00
C SER A 291 3.08 1.23 12.32
N GLY A 292 3.96 0.22 12.31
CA GLY A 292 4.40 -0.48 13.51
C GLY A 292 5.09 0.45 14.50
N VAL A 293 6.05 1.25 14.01
CA VAL A 293 6.75 2.27 14.81
C VAL A 293 5.78 3.21 15.50
N LEU A 294 4.79 3.74 14.77
CA LEU A 294 3.85 4.71 15.32
C LEU A 294 2.87 4.12 16.35
N ILE A 295 2.64 2.81 16.32
CA ILE A 295 1.78 2.12 17.30
C ILE A 295 2.55 1.87 18.60
N ASP A 296 3.82 1.48 18.50
CA ASP A 296 4.62 1.05 19.65
C ASP A 296 5.39 2.19 20.33
N ALA A 297 5.60 3.32 19.64
CA ALA A 297 6.41 4.40 20.16
C ALA A 297 5.73 5.18 21.30
N THR A 298 6.48 5.38 22.38
CA THR A 298 6.08 6.21 23.53
C THR A 298 6.68 7.60 23.51
N ASP A 299 7.67 7.82 22.65
CA ASP A 299 8.50 9.00 22.62
C ASP A 299 8.77 9.45 21.20
N ARG A 300 8.84 10.77 21.03
CA ARG A 300 9.09 11.38 19.73
C ARG A 300 10.44 10.95 19.14
N GLU A 301 11.50 10.93 19.96
CA GLU A 301 12.84 10.52 19.49
C GLU A 301 12.85 9.08 18.95
N VAL A 302 12.05 8.19 19.55
CA VAL A 302 11.90 6.79 19.10
C VAL A 302 11.25 6.75 17.72
N ILE A 303 10.16 7.52 17.51
CA ILE A 303 9.53 7.64 16.19
C ILE A 303 10.55 8.13 15.17
N GLU A 304 11.26 9.22 15.47
CA GLU A 304 12.17 9.83 14.51
C GLU A 304 13.31 8.87 14.11
N HIS A 305 13.90 8.15 15.06
CA HIS A 305 14.98 7.20 14.80
C HIS A 305 14.49 5.99 13.99
N GLN A 306 13.43 5.34 14.44
CA GLN A 306 12.93 4.11 13.82
C GLN A 306 12.33 4.36 12.44
N VAL A 307 11.74 5.53 12.18
CA VAL A 307 11.32 5.92 10.84
C VAL A 307 12.52 6.05 9.90
N CYS A 308 13.63 6.65 10.36
CA CYS A 308 14.83 6.76 9.56
C CYS A 308 15.45 5.38 9.27
N GLU A 309 15.46 4.47 10.26
CA GLU A 309 15.87 3.08 10.08
C GLU A 309 14.99 2.35 9.05
N ALA A 310 13.66 2.43 9.18
CA ALA A 310 12.72 1.82 8.23
C ALA A 310 12.93 2.34 6.79
N VAL A 311 13.22 3.63 6.63
CA VAL A 311 13.55 4.19 5.32
C VAL A 311 14.86 3.62 4.77
N ALA A 312 15.91 3.51 5.59
CA ALA A 312 17.22 3.04 5.14
C ALA A 312 17.29 1.51 4.91
N ASP A 313 16.47 0.74 5.61
CA ASP A 313 16.39 -0.72 5.45
C ASP A 313 15.56 -1.12 4.22
N GLU A 314 14.74 -0.21 3.71
CA GLU A 314 13.86 -0.46 2.59
C GLU A 314 14.58 -0.42 1.22
N SER A 315 14.25 -1.39 0.37
CA SER A 315 14.98 -1.68 -0.86
C SER A 315 14.86 -0.58 -1.91
N GLY A 316 15.93 0.21 -2.11
CA GLY A 316 16.02 1.26 -3.13
C GLY A 316 16.25 2.66 -2.55
N TYR A 317 15.99 2.83 -1.25
CA TYR A 317 16.42 4.00 -0.51
C TYR A 317 17.81 3.76 0.10
N THR A 318 18.62 4.80 0.15
CA THR A 318 20.01 4.70 0.64
C THR A 318 20.15 5.22 2.06
N ALA A 319 19.36 6.24 2.40
CA ALA A 319 19.41 6.91 3.68
C ALA A 319 18.13 7.72 3.93
N GLY A 320 17.84 7.98 5.20
CA GLY A 320 16.74 8.81 5.64
C GLY A 320 17.15 9.69 6.82
N TRP A 321 16.59 10.89 6.90
CA TRP A 321 16.75 11.76 8.06
C TRP A 321 15.46 12.49 8.40
N ILE A 322 15.32 12.84 9.68
CA ILE A 322 14.33 13.80 10.16
C ILE A 322 15.08 15.00 10.72
N GLY A 323 14.67 16.19 10.28
CA GLY A 323 15.30 17.44 10.68
C GLY A 323 14.29 18.52 11.04
N ARG A 324 14.75 19.50 11.81
CA ARG A 324 13.95 20.59 12.37
C ARG A 324 14.65 21.91 12.12
N VAL A 325 13.85 22.98 12.07
CA VAL A 325 14.34 24.34 11.89
C VAL A 325 14.03 25.11 13.16
N ASP A 326 15.07 25.58 13.82
CA ASP A 326 15.00 26.50 14.96
C ASP A 326 15.62 27.84 14.54
N ASP A 327 14.80 28.89 14.41
CA ASP A 327 15.17 30.20 13.87
C ASP A 327 15.89 30.13 12.50
N GLU A 328 17.23 30.23 12.48
CA GLU A 328 18.08 30.17 11.28
C GLU A 328 18.88 28.86 11.16
N MET A 329 18.72 27.93 12.10
CA MET A 329 19.49 26.69 12.19
C MET A 329 18.64 25.50 11.78
N PHE A 330 19.10 24.71 10.82
CA PHE A 330 18.50 23.41 10.49
C PHE A 330 19.31 22.31 11.18
N THR A 331 18.66 21.47 11.98
CA THR A 331 19.31 20.38 12.71
C THR A 331 18.64 19.06 12.38
N ILE A 332 19.44 18.08 11.97
CA ILE A 332 19.01 16.69 11.84
C ILE A 332 18.87 16.10 13.24
N THR A 333 17.66 15.73 13.63
CA THR A 333 17.36 15.12 14.94
C THR A 333 17.47 13.60 14.91
N ALA A 334 17.23 12.97 13.75
CA ALA A 334 17.46 11.56 13.54
C ALA A 334 17.94 11.29 12.12
N SER A 335 18.79 10.27 11.95
CA SER A 335 19.29 9.85 10.65
C SER A 335 19.67 8.37 10.64
N SER A 336 19.48 7.74 9.49
CA SER A 336 20.05 6.42 9.17
C SER A 336 20.62 6.47 7.75
N GLY A 337 21.78 5.84 7.53
CA GLY A 337 22.50 5.87 6.25
C GLY A 337 23.20 7.20 5.90
N CYS A 338 23.00 8.27 6.68
CA CYS A 338 23.72 9.54 6.54
C CYS A 338 24.23 10.06 7.89
N SER A 339 25.20 10.99 7.86
CA SER A 339 25.73 11.59 9.10
C SER A 339 24.82 12.69 9.62
N PRO A 340 24.56 12.76 10.95
CA PRO A 340 23.81 13.87 11.53
C PRO A 340 24.61 15.17 11.38
N SER A 341 23.92 16.26 11.03
CA SER A 341 24.51 17.58 10.86
C SER A 341 23.56 18.70 11.33
N SER A 342 24.16 19.83 11.71
CA SER A 342 23.46 21.10 11.93
C SER A 342 24.02 22.12 10.94
N VAL A 343 23.15 22.66 10.09
CA VAL A 343 23.50 23.48 8.92
C VAL A 343 22.72 24.79 8.93
N GLN A 344 23.39 25.93 8.70
CA GLN A 344 22.68 27.20 8.62
C GLN A 344 21.71 27.15 7.46
N ARG A 345 20.51 27.72 7.65
CA ARG A 345 19.46 27.73 6.62
C ARG A 345 19.94 28.32 5.30
N ALA A 346 20.87 29.27 5.34
CA ALA A 346 21.48 29.89 4.16
C ALA A 346 22.34 28.90 3.33
N ASP A 347 22.95 27.93 3.99
CA ASP A 347 23.88 26.95 3.38
C ASP A 347 23.18 25.66 2.92
N LEU A 348 21.89 25.50 3.23
CA LEU A 348 21.08 24.39 2.75
C LEU A 348 20.87 24.44 1.24
N ALA A 349 20.78 23.26 0.62
CA ALA A 349 20.39 23.13 -0.77
C ALA A 349 19.03 23.80 -1.05
N ALA A 350 18.90 24.44 -2.22
CA ALA A 350 17.71 25.23 -2.58
C ALA A 350 16.37 24.49 -2.42
N PRO A 351 16.24 23.20 -2.82
CA PRO A 351 15.00 22.44 -2.62
C PRO A 351 14.59 22.31 -1.14
N ILE A 352 15.57 22.18 -0.23
CA ILE A 352 15.29 22.08 1.21
C ILE A 352 14.75 23.42 1.73
N ARG A 353 15.39 24.53 1.33
CA ARG A 353 14.91 25.87 1.69
C ARG A 353 13.50 26.13 1.16
N THR A 354 13.24 25.76 -0.10
CA THR A 354 11.91 25.89 -0.69
C THR A 354 10.88 25.06 0.08
N ALA A 355 11.19 23.81 0.46
CA ALA A 355 10.28 23.01 1.29
C ALA A 355 9.99 23.70 2.64
N ILE A 356 11.00 24.33 3.26
CA ILE A 356 10.85 25.09 4.50
C ILE A 356 9.96 26.33 4.33
N ASP A 357 10.07 27.01 3.19
CA ASP A 357 9.32 28.22 2.88
C ASP A 357 7.86 27.92 2.48
N THR A 358 7.60 26.83 1.76
CA THR A 358 6.29 26.56 1.14
C THR A 358 5.47 25.47 1.82
N ASP A 359 6.06 24.65 2.69
CA ASP A 359 5.43 23.42 3.19
C ASP A 359 4.97 22.45 2.08
N GLU A 360 5.65 22.46 0.94
CA GLU A 360 5.40 21.52 -0.16
C GLU A 360 6.59 20.57 -0.34
N PRO A 361 6.35 19.28 -0.68
CA PRO A 361 7.43 18.33 -0.92
C PRO A 361 8.29 18.75 -2.12
N GLN A 362 9.62 18.71 -1.96
CA GLN A 362 10.59 19.12 -2.97
C GLN A 362 11.52 17.98 -3.34
N ARG A 363 11.86 17.87 -4.62
CA ARG A 363 12.84 16.90 -5.13
C ARG A 363 14.14 17.59 -5.53
N CYS A 364 15.23 16.90 -5.26
CA CYS A 364 16.57 17.30 -5.62
C CYS A 364 17.22 16.17 -6.42
N SER A 365 17.92 16.53 -7.49
CA SER A 365 18.83 15.62 -8.20
C SER A 365 20.27 15.99 -7.86
N THR A 366 21.23 15.16 -8.26
CA THR A 366 22.66 15.52 -8.27
C THR A 366 22.85 16.88 -8.97
N HIS A 367 23.84 17.69 -8.57
CA HIS A 367 24.12 19.08 -9.01
C HIS A 367 23.42 20.24 -8.27
N ALA A 368 22.79 20.02 -7.11
CA ALA A 368 22.36 21.14 -6.27
C ALA A 368 23.52 21.70 -5.43
N ASP A 369 23.67 23.03 -5.39
CA ASP A 369 24.63 23.70 -4.49
C ASP A 369 24.06 23.78 -3.07
N GLY A 370 24.85 23.40 -2.06
CA GLY A 370 24.52 23.47 -0.63
C GLY A 370 24.89 22.19 0.14
N GLU A 371 24.59 22.12 1.44
CA GLU A 371 24.69 20.89 2.23
C GLU A 371 23.44 20.01 2.11
N LEU A 372 23.57 18.73 2.52
CA LEU A 372 22.54 17.67 2.47
C LEU A 372 22.10 17.29 1.05
N THR A 373 23.00 17.40 0.07
CA THR A 373 22.76 17.01 -1.32
C THR A 373 22.74 15.48 -1.48
N PRO A 374 22.20 14.94 -2.58
CA PRO A 374 22.24 13.48 -2.83
C PRO A 374 23.66 12.89 -2.75
N GLU A 375 24.67 13.66 -3.14
CA GLU A 375 26.08 13.25 -3.07
C GLU A 375 26.57 12.99 -1.65
N THR A 376 25.98 13.61 -0.62
CA THR A 376 26.40 13.38 0.78
C THR A 376 26.05 11.99 1.29
N ALA A 377 25.16 11.27 0.61
CA ALA A 377 24.67 9.94 0.97
C ALA A 377 24.86 8.91 -0.16
N ASP A 378 25.76 9.17 -1.12
CA ASP A 378 26.00 8.32 -2.31
C ASP A 378 24.70 7.98 -3.07
N ALA A 379 23.84 8.99 -3.22
CA ALA A 379 22.51 8.88 -3.82
C ALA A 379 22.38 9.77 -5.07
N GLU A 380 21.46 9.42 -5.97
CA GLU A 380 21.18 10.23 -7.17
C GLU A 380 20.04 11.22 -6.95
N ARG A 381 19.12 10.93 -6.03
CA ARG A 381 17.97 11.77 -5.70
C ARG A 381 17.74 11.92 -4.21
N LEU A 382 17.16 13.05 -3.84
CA LEU A 382 16.65 13.35 -2.51
C LEU A 382 15.22 13.89 -2.63
N LEU A 383 14.30 13.34 -1.84
CA LEU A 383 12.98 13.90 -1.62
C LEU A 383 12.92 14.47 -0.21
N VAL A 384 12.52 15.73 -0.08
CA VAL A 384 12.27 16.39 1.21
C VAL A 384 10.79 16.66 1.35
N VAL A 385 10.21 16.19 2.45
CA VAL A 385 8.79 16.23 2.71
C VAL A 385 8.53 16.85 4.09
N PRO A 386 7.64 17.85 4.19
CA PRO A 386 7.28 18.43 5.49
C PRO A 386 6.41 17.47 6.30
N LEU A 387 6.69 17.37 7.60
CA LEU A 387 5.91 16.63 8.58
C LEU A 387 4.87 17.57 9.20
N CYS A 388 3.71 17.70 8.57
CA CYS A 388 2.65 18.61 9.01
C CYS A 388 1.41 17.85 9.51
N TYR A 389 0.84 18.32 10.63
CA TYR A 389 -0.48 17.93 11.13
C TYR A 389 -1.31 19.19 11.37
N GLY A 390 -2.42 19.34 10.62
CA GLY A 390 -3.16 20.60 10.56
C GLY A 390 -2.26 21.74 10.08
N ASN A 391 -2.22 22.84 10.83
CA ASN A 391 -1.35 24.00 10.56
C ASN A 391 0.02 23.91 11.27
N ARG A 392 0.30 22.83 12.01
CA ARG A 392 1.54 22.67 12.78
C ARG A 392 2.55 21.82 12.01
N ARG A 393 3.76 22.36 11.85
CA ARG A 393 4.92 21.67 11.28
C ARG A 393 5.76 21.07 12.41
N TYR A 394 5.99 19.77 12.35
CA TYR A 394 6.80 19.03 13.32
C TYR A 394 8.26 18.89 12.87
N GLY A 395 8.53 18.95 11.57
CA GLY A 395 9.87 18.85 10.99
C GLY A 395 9.83 18.55 9.50
N PHE A 396 10.91 17.99 8.98
CA PHE A 396 11.06 17.55 7.60
C PHE A 396 11.64 16.13 7.57
N LEU A 397 11.10 15.30 6.68
CA LEU A 397 11.65 13.99 6.34
C LEU A 397 12.42 14.10 5.03
N GLY A 398 13.69 13.76 5.04
CA GLY A 398 14.51 13.58 3.86
C GLY A 398 14.70 12.10 3.54
N VAL A 399 14.48 11.71 2.28
CA VAL A 399 14.68 10.35 1.78
C VAL A 399 15.62 10.37 0.58
N TYR A 400 16.74 9.66 0.67
CA TYR A 400 17.70 9.49 -0.41
C TYR A 400 17.43 8.21 -1.19
N ALA A 401 17.52 8.27 -2.52
CA ALA A 401 17.38 7.12 -3.40
C ALA A 401 18.60 6.94 -4.31
N ALA A 402 19.01 5.70 -4.49
CA ALA A 402 20.19 5.34 -5.26
C ALA A 402 20.04 5.55 -6.78
N ASP A 403 18.80 5.50 -7.29
CA ASP A 403 18.50 5.52 -8.72
C ASP A 403 17.75 6.81 -9.11
N GLY A 404 18.24 7.46 -10.16
CA GLY A 404 17.64 8.63 -10.78
C GLY A 404 16.26 8.41 -11.40
N ASP A 405 15.69 7.21 -11.43
CA ASP A 405 14.28 6.97 -11.78
C ASP A 405 13.35 6.87 -10.54
N MET A 406 13.91 6.77 -9.34
CA MET A 406 13.13 6.70 -8.08
C MET A 406 12.67 8.05 -7.58
N LEU A 407 11.72 8.07 -6.62
CA LEU A 407 11.10 9.30 -6.12
C LEU A 407 10.43 10.08 -7.28
N ASP A 408 9.69 9.35 -8.12
CA ASP A 408 8.83 9.95 -9.15
C ASP A 408 7.60 10.64 -8.51
N ASP A 409 6.73 11.23 -9.32
CA ASP A 409 5.54 11.95 -8.83
C ASP A 409 4.62 11.04 -7.99
N ARG A 410 4.61 9.73 -8.29
CA ARG A 410 3.78 8.75 -7.59
C ARG A 410 4.38 8.41 -6.22
N GLU A 411 5.66 8.06 -6.18
CA GLU A 411 6.37 7.80 -4.92
C GLU A 411 6.37 9.06 -4.02
N GLN A 412 6.57 10.25 -4.58
CA GLN A 412 6.46 11.51 -3.83
C GLN A 412 5.10 11.67 -3.14
N THR A 413 4.01 11.37 -3.86
CA THR A 413 2.65 11.47 -3.30
C THR A 413 2.44 10.50 -2.13
N ILE A 414 3.03 9.31 -2.23
CA ILE A 414 2.90 8.26 -1.22
C ILE A 414 3.76 8.58 0.00
N ILE A 415 5.02 8.96 -0.18
CA ILE A 415 5.90 9.39 0.92
C ILE A 415 5.32 10.65 1.60
N ALA A 416 4.70 11.57 0.86
CA ALA A 416 3.96 12.68 1.46
C ALA A 416 2.77 12.24 2.33
N SER A 417 2.14 11.11 1.99
CA SER A 417 1.10 10.53 2.83
C SER A 417 1.68 9.86 4.08
N LEU A 418 2.82 9.17 3.95
CA LEU A 418 3.57 8.62 5.09
C LEU A 418 4.04 9.73 6.04
N ALA A 419 4.55 10.84 5.51
CA ALA A 419 4.96 12.01 6.28
C ALA A 419 3.81 12.59 7.13
N ARG A 420 2.60 12.66 6.59
CA ARG A 420 1.39 13.04 7.37
C ARG A 420 1.07 12.03 8.46
N MET A 421 1.24 10.74 8.18
CA MET A 421 1.03 9.68 9.17
C MET A 421 2.04 9.77 10.32
N ILE A 422 3.31 9.97 10.00
CA ILE A 422 4.40 10.20 10.97
C ILE A 422 4.10 11.45 11.80
N ALA A 423 3.71 12.56 11.17
CA ALA A 423 3.36 13.80 11.88
C ALA A 423 2.17 13.59 12.85
N ASN A 424 1.17 12.79 12.46
CA ASN A 424 0.06 12.42 13.35
C ASN A 424 0.52 11.59 14.55
N GLY A 425 1.41 10.60 14.35
CA GLY A 425 1.94 9.82 15.47
C GLY A 425 2.80 10.66 16.43
N ILE A 426 3.65 11.55 15.90
CA ILE A 426 4.40 12.52 16.72
C ILE A 426 3.44 13.40 17.52
N HIS A 427 2.37 13.91 16.87
CA HIS A 427 1.34 14.69 17.55
C HIS A 427 0.67 13.90 18.68
N ALA A 428 0.27 12.65 18.42
CA ALA A 428 -0.38 11.80 19.42
C ALA A 428 0.52 11.56 20.64
N VAL A 429 1.81 11.30 20.42
CA VAL A 429 2.80 11.12 21.49
C VAL A 429 2.99 12.42 22.29
N GLU A 430 3.22 13.55 21.62
CA GLU A 430 3.39 14.85 22.31
C GLU A 430 2.15 15.23 23.13
N THR A 431 0.94 15.05 22.59
CA THR A 431 -0.31 15.34 23.31
C THR A 431 -0.52 14.41 24.50
N THR A 432 -0.13 13.13 24.39
CA THR A 432 -0.21 12.17 25.50
C THR A 432 0.84 12.48 26.57
N GLN A 433 2.03 12.97 26.20
CA GLN A 433 3.09 13.36 27.13
C GLN A 433 2.71 14.56 28.00
N VAL A 434 1.89 15.51 27.53
CA VAL A 434 1.37 16.62 28.38
C VAL A 434 0.51 16.11 29.55
N LEU A 435 -0.15 14.96 29.35
CA LEU A 435 -1.00 14.32 30.38
C LEU A 435 -0.20 13.40 31.31
N THR A 436 1.04 13.01 30.97
CA THR A 436 1.80 11.94 31.66
C THR A 436 3.20 12.33 32.15
N THR A 437 3.78 13.46 31.72
CA THR A 437 5.14 13.84 32.13
C THR A 437 5.14 14.52 33.50
N ASP A 438 6.03 14.09 34.40
CA ASP A 438 6.22 14.66 35.74
C ASP A 438 6.80 16.09 35.72
N GLN A 439 7.29 16.59 34.58
CA GLN A 439 7.81 17.96 34.45
C GLN A 439 6.96 18.82 33.52
N VAL A 440 6.53 19.97 34.02
CA VAL A 440 5.76 20.99 33.29
C VAL A 440 6.44 22.35 33.40
N THR A 441 6.26 23.21 32.40
CA THR A 441 6.54 24.65 32.52
C THR A 441 5.25 25.36 32.89
N GLU A 442 5.21 25.93 34.08
CA GLU A 442 4.18 26.87 34.50
C GLU A 442 4.49 28.26 33.94
N LEU A 443 3.47 28.89 33.36
CA LEU A 443 3.46 30.25 32.86
C LEU A 443 2.43 31.04 33.65
N GLN A 444 2.82 32.21 34.16
CA GLN A 444 1.88 33.20 34.68
C GLN A 444 1.74 34.32 33.66
N ILE A 445 0.51 34.54 33.18
CA ILE A 445 0.21 35.49 32.12
C ILE A 445 -0.77 36.53 32.67
N ASP A 446 -0.40 37.81 32.59
CA ASP A 446 -1.25 38.96 32.96
C ASP A 446 -2.03 39.39 31.72
N ILE A 447 -3.36 39.36 31.79
CA ILE A 447 -4.27 39.83 30.74
C ILE A 447 -4.98 41.07 31.26
N ARG A 448 -4.69 42.23 30.68
CA ARG A 448 -5.33 43.50 31.02
C ARG A 448 -6.38 43.85 29.99
N ASP A 449 -7.52 43.18 30.15
CA ASP A 449 -8.70 43.42 29.33
C ASP A 449 -9.94 43.46 30.25
N PRO A 450 -10.59 44.64 30.40
CA PRO A 450 -11.79 44.76 31.21
C PRO A 450 -13.01 44.05 30.58
N THR A 451 -12.94 43.67 29.30
CA THR A 451 -13.98 42.89 28.61
C THR A 451 -13.89 41.39 28.91
N LEU A 452 -12.82 40.92 29.56
CA LEU A 452 -12.69 39.53 29.96
C LEU A 452 -13.80 39.13 30.95
N SER A 453 -14.47 37.99 30.70
CA SER A 453 -15.67 37.57 31.43
C SER A 453 -15.48 37.54 32.96
N LEU A 454 -14.36 36.99 33.44
CA LEU A 454 -14.06 36.95 34.88
C LEU A 454 -13.77 38.34 35.47
N SER A 455 -13.19 39.27 34.70
CA SER A 455 -12.98 40.66 35.14
C SER A 455 -14.31 41.40 35.30
N GLN A 456 -15.27 41.18 34.40
CA GLN A 456 -16.63 41.73 34.52
C GLN A 456 -17.38 41.20 35.74
N ILE A 457 -17.18 39.91 36.08
CA ILE A 457 -17.72 39.32 37.31
C ILE A 457 -17.06 39.95 38.54
N ALA A 458 -15.74 40.13 38.54
CA ALA A 458 -15.02 40.78 39.64
C ALA A 458 -15.48 42.23 39.87
N ASP A 459 -15.71 42.97 38.78
CA ASP A 459 -16.24 44.33 38.81
C ASP A 459 -17.66 44.37 39.40
N THR A 460 -18.54 43.47 38.95
CA THR A 460 -19.90 43.35 39.49
C THR A 460 -19.91 43.03 40.99
N LEU A 461 -18.96 42.21 41.45
CA LEU A 461 -18.82 41.84 42.86
C LEU A 461 -18.02 42.86 43.70
N GLY A 462 -17.34 43.81 43.06
CA GLY A 462 -16.45 44.77 43.70
C GLY A 462 -15.26 44.15 44.44
N THR A 463 -14.93 42.89 44.15
CA THR A 463 -13.87 42.13 44.83
C THR A 463 -13.20 41.17 43.84
N PRO A 464 -11.92 40.80 44.06
CA PRO A 464 -11.27 39.79 43.24
C PRO A 464 -12.02 38.47 43.28
N VAL A 465 -11.97 37.74 42.17
CA VAL A 465 -12.54 36.40 42.05
C VAL A 465 -11.47 35.42 41.62
N GLU A 466 -11.52 34.23 42.20
CA GLU A 466 -10.67 33.11 41.86
C GLU A 466 -11.53 32.00 41.28
N ARG A 467 -11.14 31.45 40.13
CA ARG A 467 -11.83 30.29 39.55
C ARG A 467 -11.32 29.03 40.25
N VAL A 468 -12.20 28.42 41.02
CA VAL A 468 -11.93 27.18 41.77
C VAL A 468 -12.30 25.95 40.97
N GLY A 469 -13.23 26.03 40.01
CA GLY A 469 -13.62 24.83 39.29
C GLY A 469 -14.49 25.10 38.07
N THR A 470 -14.63 24.09 37.21
CA THR A 470 -15.58 24.13 36.08
C THR A 470 -16.26 22.79 35.87
N THR A 471 -17.58 22.81 35.69
CA THR A 471 -18.34 21.60 35.32
C THR A 471 -19.15 21.85 34.06
N ARG A 472 -19.57 20.76 33.39
CA ARG A 472 -20.40 20.86 32.20
C ARG A 472 -21.87 20.90 32.60
N ALA A 473 -22.55 21.98 32.26
CA ALA A 473 -24.00 22.08 32.38
C ALA A 473 -24.66 21.45 31.14
N GLY A 474 -25.94 21.06 31.25
CA GLY A 474 -26.71 20.58 30.10
C GLY A 474 -26.79 21.64 28.99
N ASN A 475 -26.87 21.20 27.73
CA ASN A 475 -26.98 22.04 26.51
C ASN A 475 -25.69 22.75 26.03
N GLY A 476 -24.51 22.34 26.49
CA GLY A 476 -23.24 22.89 26.01
C GLY A 476 -22.76 24.13 26.76
N CYS A 477 -23.50 24.57 27.79
CA CYS A 477 -23.05 25.59 28.73
C CYS A 477 -22.05 25.01 29.76
N HIS A 478 -21.26 25.88 30.36
CA HIS A 478 -20.29 25.54 31.40
C HIS A 478 -20.66 26.24 32.70
N GLU A 479 -20.61 25.53 33.82
CA GLU A 479 -20.81 26.13 35.15
C GLU A 479 -19.44 26.38 35.78
N TRP A 480 -19.12 27.65 36.01
CA TRP A 480 -17.89 28.10 36.66
C TRP A 480 -18.10 28.30 38.15
N TYR A 481 -17.23 27.70 38.95
CA TYR A 481 -17.21 27.85 40.40
C TYR A 481 -16.15 28.88 40.77
N LEU A 482 -16.59 29.99 41.38
CA LEU A 482 -15.74 31.13 41.70
C LEU A 482 -15.75 31.40 43.20
N ALA A 483 -14.57 31.54 43.81
CA ALA A 483 -14.41 32.00 45.17
C ALA A 483 -14.25 33.53 45.23
N THR A 484 -14.89 34.14 46.21
CA THR A 484 -14.81 35.58 46.48
C THR A 484 -14.89 35.84 47.98
N GLU A 485 -14.29 36.94 48.43
CA GLU A 485 -14.39 37.44 49.81
C GLU A 485 -15.62 38.34 50.02
N SER A 486 -16.46 38.55 48.99
CA SER A 486 -17.62 39.42 49.10
C SER A 486 -18.73 38.87 50.03
N CYS A 487 -19.20 39.73 50.93
CA CYS A 487 -20.33 39.47 51.83
C CYS A 487 -21.71 39.60 51.15
N ALA A 488 -21.78 40.04 49.89
CA ALA A 488 -23.02 40.17 49.13
C ALA A 488 -22.80 39.72 47.68
N VAL A 489 -23.62 38.78 47.21
CA VAL A 489 -23.58 38.28 45.83
C VAL A 489 -24.87 38.72 45.15
N PRO A 490 -24.85 39.81 44.36
CA PRO A 490 -26.01 40.23 43.57
C PRO A 490 -26.18 39.29 42.37
N THR A 491 -26.78 38.11 42.58
CA THR A 491 -26.97 37.10 41.51
C THR A 491 -27.73 37.65 40.31
N ALA A 492 -28.72 38.52 40.54
CA ALA A 492 -29.46 39.20 39.47
C ALA A 492 -28.60 40.14 38.60
N GLU A 493 -27.53 40.71 39.16
CA GLU A 493 -26.59 41.54 38.39
C GLU A 493 -25.64 40.65 37.58
N LEU A 494 -25.21 39.51 38.14
CA LEU A 494 -24.42 38.51 37.41
C LEU A 494 -25.20 37.89 36.25
N GLU A 495 -26.48 37.58 36.44
CA GLU A 495 -27.39 37.09 35.39
C GLU A 495 -27.64 38.13 34.28
N SER A 496 -27.35 39.41 34.53
CA SER A 496 -27.50 40.47 33.53
C SER A 496 -26.30 40.62 32.59
N LEU A 497 -25.19 39.92 32.89
CA LEU A 497 -24.01 39.88 32.04
C LEU A 497 -24.32 39.11 30.74
N SER A 498 -23.84 39.61 29.60
CA SER A 498 -24.20 39.11 28.27
C SER A 498 -23.82 37.65 28.00
N PHE A 499 -22.84 37.12 28.75
CA PHE A 499 -22.32 35.76 28.62
C PHE A 499 -22.81 34.80 29.73
N ALA A 500 -23.53 35.32 30.74
CA ALA A 500 -24.03 34.54 31.86
C ALA A 500 -25.52 34.21 31.67
N THR A 501 -25.89 32.95 31.88
CA THR A 501 -27.28 32.46 31.74
C THR A 501 -27.96 32.26 33.08
N ASP A 502 -27.19 31.90 34.12
CA ASP A 502 -27.68 31.62 35.47
C ASP A 502 -26.56 31.87 36.49
N ALA A 503 -26.90 32.32 37.70
CA ALA A 503 -25.94 32.52 38.79
C ALA A 503 -26.53 32.14 40.14
N ARG A 504 -25.81 31.32 40.92
CA ARG A 504 -26.24 30.89 42.26
C ARG A 504 -25.11 30.89 43.27
N THR A 505 -25.44 31.10 44.53
CA THR A 505 -24.49 30.88 45.63
C THR A 505 -24.47 29.41 46.00
N VAL A 506 -23.28 28.79 45.97
CA VAL A 506 -23.07 27.37 46.30
C VAL A 506 -22.81 27.20 47.78
N SER A 507 -21.92 28.03 48.33
CA SER A 507 -21.51 28.01 49.74
C SER A 507 -21.32 29.43 50.27
N ALA A 508 -21.70 29.63 51.53
CA ALA A 508 -21.46 30.86 52.26
C ALA A 508 -20.89 30.56 53.64
N THR A 509 -19.66 31.01 53.86
CA THR A 509 -19.01 31.09 55.17
C THR A 509 -18.92 32.55 55.62
N ASP A 510 -18.56 32.79 56.89
CA ASP A 510 -18.48 34.14 57.47
C ASP A 510 -17.46 35.06 56.75
N CYS A 511 -16.51 34.50 55.98
CA CYS A 511 -15.40 35.25 55.35
C CYS A 511 -15.21 34.98 53.85
N LYS A 512 -15.80 33.92 53.30
CA LYS A 512 -15.65 33.52 51.88
C LYS A 512 -16.96 32.95 51.34
N ARG A 513 -17.20 33.18 50.06
CA ARG A 513 -18.34 32.61 49.33
C ARG A 513 -17.88 31.96 48.04
N THR A 514 -18.55 30.86 47.71
CA THR A 514 -18.41 30.19 46.42
C THR A 514 -19.68 30.40 45.63
N ILE A 515 -19.55 30.95 44.43
CA ILE A 515 -20.65 31.18 43.50
C ILE A 515 -20.47 30.30 42.28
N ALA A 516 -21.58 29.82 41.73
CA ALA A 516 -21.62 29.12 40.46
C ALA A 516 -22.25 30.03 39.42
N VAL A 517 -21.57 30.25 38.30
CA VAL A 517 -22.05 31.06 37.17
C VAL A 517 -22.08 30.18 35.93
N THR A 518 -23.26 30.02 35.33
CA THR A 518 -23.41 29.28 34.09
C THR A 518 -23.15 30.21 32.91
N VAL A 519 -22.20 29.86 32.06
CA VAL A 519 -21.77 30.64 30.91
C VAL A 519 -21.81 29.83 29.62
N GLU A 520 -21.94 30.52 28.49
CA GLU A 520 -21.93 29.90 27.15
C GLU A 520 -20.51 29.80 26.54
N THR A 521 -19.53 30.55 27.06
CA THR A 521 -18.18 30.64 26.51
C THR A 521 -17.11 30.09 27.44
N THR A 522 -16.02 29.58 26.88
CA THR A 522 -14.88 28.96 27.59
C THR A 522 -13.56 29.73 27.39
N ALA A 523 -13.62 30.95 26.87
CA ALA A 523 -12.43 31.80 26.73
C ALA A 523 -11.97 32.26 28.11
N PRO A 524 -10.70 32.05 28.52
CA PRO A 524 -9.51 31.73 27.71
C PRO A 524 -9.07 30.25 27.69
N ALA A 525 -9.65 29.38 28.51
CA ALA A 525 -9.18 28.00 28.67
C ALA A 525 -9.31 27.16 27.40
N ALA A 526 -10.39 27.32 26.62
CA ALA A 526 -10.55 26.59 25.37
C ALA A 526 -9.54 27.00 24.28
N LEU A 527 -9.20 28.30 24.19
CA LEU A 527 -8.21 28.78 23.23
C LEU A 527 -6.84 28.14 23.48
N LEU A 528 -6.46 28.02 24.75
CA LEU A 528 -5.19 27.45 25.16
C LEU A 528 -5.19 25.91 25.10
N ALA A 529 -6.34 25.27 25.32
CA ALA A 529 -6.49 23.82 25.20
C ALA A 529 -6.24 23.32 23.77
N ASP A 530 -6.72 24.03 22.74
CA ASP A 530 -6.44 23.71 21.33
C ASP A 530 -4.94 23.79 21.00
N GLN A 531 -4.21 24.57 21.79
CA GLN A 531 -2.77 24.66 21.71
C GLN A 531 -2.06 23.63 22.60
N GLY A 532 -2.74 22.76 23.34
CA GLY A 532 -2.11 21.78 24.23
C GLY A 532 -1.51 22.41 25.50
N ALA A 533 -2.05 23.55 25.93
CA ALA A 533 -1.76 24.19 27.20
C ALA A 533 -2.95 24.03 28.14
N VAL A 534 -2.70 23.80 29.42
CA VAL A 534 -3.75 23.57 30.43
C VAL A 534 -3.81 24.75 31.38
N VAL A 535 -4.98 25.37 31.52
CA VAL A 535 -5.16 26.47 32.48
C VAL A 535 -5.47 25.88 33.85
N THR A 536 -4.51 25.94 34.76
CA THR A 536 -4.63 25.41 36.12
C THR A 536 -5.23 26.41 37.09
N GLY A 537 -5.16 27.71 36.80
CA GLY A 537 -5.73 28.73 37.69
C GLY A 537 -6.05 30.03 36.96
N ILE A 538 -7.09 30.72 37.41
CA ILE A 538 -7.39 32.08 36.95
C ILE A 538 -7.83 32.93 38.15
N THR A 539 -7.15 34.06 38.36
CA THR A 539 -7.54 35.07 39.35
C THR A 539 -7.83 36.38 38.62
N ALA A 540 -9.02 36.93 38.79
CA ALA A 540 -9.45 38.16 38.12
C ALA A 540 -9.72 39.30 39.11
N THR A 541 -9.42 40.52 38.67
CA THR A 541 -9.75 41.79 39.31
C THR A 541 -10.59 42.63 38.34
N THR A 542 -10.96 43.84 38.72
CA THR A 542 -11.73 44.76 37.85
C THR A 542 -10.96 45.15 36.59
N ASP A 543 -9.63 45.14 36.64
CA ASP A 543 -8.76 45.69 35.60
C ASP A 543 -8.17 44.62 34.67
N GLY A 544 -8.34 43.33 35.00
CA GLY A 544 -7.75 42.22 34.26
C GLY A 544 -7.71 40.90 35.04
N ALA A 545 -6.99 39.91 34.50
CA ALA A 545 -6.83 38.60 35.11
C ALA A 545 -5.41 38.07 34.98
N VAL A 546 -4.99 37.28 35.97
CA VAL A 546 -3.76 36.49 35.93
C VAL A 546 -4.13 35.04 35.67
N LEU A 547 -3.62 34.49 34.57
CA LEU A 547 -3.79 33.09 34.20
C LEU A 547 -2.54 32.31 34.59
N THR A 548 -2.75 31.16 35.21
CA THR A 548 -1.71 30.15 35.44
C THR A 548 -1.91 29.02 34.44
N VAL A 549 -0.90 28.79 33.61
CA VAL A 549 -0.97 27.87 32.47
C VAL A 549 0.19 26.89 32.53
N GLU A 550 -0.11 25.59 32.48
CA GLU A 550 0.88 24.54 32.35
C GLU A 550 1.09 24.15 30.90
N THR A 551 2.36 24.00 30.52
CA THR A 551 2.81 23.61 29.18
C THR A 551 3.95 22.61 29.25
N PRO A 552 4.19 21.79 28.21
CA PRO A 552 5.36 20.92 28.17
C PRO A 552 6.69 21.71 28.21
N PRO A 553 7.77 21.16 28.80
CA PRO A 553 8.99 21.89 29.17
C PRO A 553 9.75 22.54 28.00
N GLU A 554 9.65 21.96 26.81
CA GLU A 554 10.39 22.37 25.60
C GLU A 554 9.57 23.26 24.66
N ARG A 555 8.38 23.68 25.08
CA ARG A 555 7.48 24.49 24.25
C ARG A 555 8.00 25.92 24.08
N ASP A 556 7.91 26.46 22.86
CA ASP A 556 7.97 27.91 22.64
C ASP A 556 6.69 28.56 23.17
N VAL A 557 6.87 29.58 24.00
CA VAL A 557 5.77 30.31 24.67
C VAL A 557 5.19 31.38 23.76
N ARG A 558 5.95 31.86 22.75
CA ARG A 558 5.55 32.95 21.86
C ARG A 558 4.19 32.71 21.17
N PRO A 559 3.92 31.54 20.57
CA PRO A 559 2.63 31.30 19.91
C PRO A 559 1.42 31.31 20.85
N LEU A 560 1.62 30.98 22.14
CA LEU A 560 0.57 31.06 23.15
C LEU A 560 0.25 32.51 23.51
N LEU A 561 1.28 33.36 23.61
CA LEU A 561 1.10 34.79 23.87
C LEU A 561 0.46 35.48 22.68
N GLU A 562 0.93 35.22 21.45
CA GLU A 562 0.36 35.77 20.22
C GLU A 562 -1.13 35.42 20.08
N LEU A 563 -1.52 34.17 20.37
CA LEU A 563 -2.92 33.75 20.34
C LEU A 563 -3.81 34.54 21.33
N LEU A 564 -3.28 34.84 22.51
CA LEU A 564 -3.98 35.64 23.52
C LEU A 564 -3.99 37.12 23.12
N GLU A 565 -2.90 37.66 22.57
CA GLU A 565 -2.80 39.04 22.06
C GLU A 565 -3.77 39.30 20.90
N ASP A 566 -4.08 38.29 20.08
CA ASP A 566 -5.10 38.39 19.02
C ASP A 566 -6.52 38.56 19.58
N HIS A 567 -6.78 38.15 20.82
CA HIS A 567 -8.12 38.12 21.42
C HIS A 567 -8.30 39.14 22.56
N TYR A 568 -7.22 39.65 23.13
CA TYR A 568 -7.25 40.53 24.31
C TYR A 568 -6.33 41.74 24.14
N ASP A 569 -6.73 42.87 24.72
CA ASP A 569 -6.06 44.17 24.51
C ASP A 569 -4.57 44.23 24.94
N SER A 570 -4.20 43.55 26.02
CA SER A 570 -2.84 43.56 26.56
C SER A 570 -2.54 42.26 27.28
N VAL A 571 -1.49 41.55 26.86
CA VAL A 571 -1.06 40.27 27.40
C VAL A 571 0.43 40.32 27.72
N ASP A 572 0.80 40.09 28.97
CA ASP A 572 2.18 40.12 29.44
C ASP A 572 2.55 38.81 30.13
N LEU A 573 3.68 38.19 29.76
CA LEU A 573 4.23 37.06 30.50
C LEU A 573 4.88 37.56 31.80
N ARG A 574 4.28 37.24 32.94
CA ARG A 574 4.75 37.64 34.27
C ARG A 574 5.85 36.73 34.81
N ALA A 575 5.70 35.42 34.65
CA ALA A 575 6.66 34.44 35.13
C ALA A 575 6.66 33.17 34.27
N ARG A 576 7.82 32.50 34.22
CA ARG A 576 8.00 31.18 33.61
C ARG A 576 8.85 30.32 34.55
N THR A 577 8.29 29.22 35.02
CA THR A 577 8.94 28.34 35.99
C THR A 577 8.82 26.88 35.53
N ARG A 578 9.93 26.14 35.54
CA ARG A 578 9.92 24.69 35.29
C ARG A 578 9.70 23.98 36.62
N CYS A 579 8.64 23.17 36.69
CA CYS A 579 8.17 22.53 37.92
C CYS A 579 7.95 21.04 37.71
N ASP A 580 8.04 20.27 38.80
CA ASP A 580 7.73 18.84 38.84
C ASP A 580 6.32 18.64 39.45
N ARG A 581 5.38 18.08 38.69
CA ARG A 581 3.93 18.01 39.00
C ARG A 581 3.66 17.16 40.25
N HIS A 582 4.32 16.00 40.39
CA HIS A 582 4.16 15.12 41.54
C HIS A 582 4.76 15.73 42.82
N THR A 583 5.87 16.46 42.69
CA THR A 583 6.51 17.13 43.83
C THR A 583 5.69 18.32 44.34
N ARG A 584 4.93 19.00 43.47
CA ARG A 584 4.08 20.12 43.86
C ARG A 584 2.80 19.68 44.55
N GLN A 585 2.01 18.80 43.94
CA GLN A 585 0.72 18.37 44.52
C GLN A 585 0.89 17.76 45.91
N LEU A 586 1.91 16.92 46.13
CA LEU A 586 2.14 16.31 47.44
C LEU A 586 2.64 17.31 48.49
N ASN A 587 3.57 18.22 48.13
CA ASN A 587 4.11 19.19 49.08
C ASN A 587 3.13 20.33 49.38
N GLU A 588 2.38 20.79 48.38
CA GLU A 588 1.35 21.83 48.52
C GLU A 588 0.16 21.29 49.33
N PHE A 589 -0.32 20.07 49.01
CA PHE A 589 -1.32 19.38 49.82
C PHE A 589 -0.84 19.14 51.25
N THR A 590 0.38 18.64 51.46
CA THR A 590 0.90 18.37 52.81
C THR A 590 1.09 19.67 53.60
N ALA A 591 1.63 20.72 52.98
CA ALA A 591 1.79 22.02 53.64
C ALA A 591 0.45 22.66 53.99
N GLU A 592 -0.54 22.61 53.10
CA GLU A 592 -1.87 23.17 53.35
C GLU A 592 -2.63 22.38 54.42
N VAL A 593 -2.52 21.05 54.40
CA VAL A 593 -3.06 20.17 55.45
C VAL A 593 -2.39 20.48 56.80
N ASP A 594 -1.06 20.62 56.84
CA ASP A 594 -0.31 20.92 58.06
C ASP A 594 -0.68 22.30 58.63
N GLU A 595 -0.91 23.32 57.78
CA GLU A 595 -1.38 24.63 58.24
C GLU A 595 -2.82 24.61 58.76
N ARG A 596 -3.69 23.76 58.20
CA ARG A 596 -5.10 23.69 58.57
C ARG A 596 -5.35 22.80 59.78
N LEU A 597 -4.53 21.77 60.03
CA LEU A 597 -4.69 20.88 61.19
C LEU A 597 -4.16 21.55 62.47
N THR A 598 -4.89 21.36 63.58
CA THR A 598 -4.33 21.69 64.91
C THR A 598 -3.41 20.56 65.37
N ASP A 599 -2.42 20.83 66.22
CA ASP A 599 -1.54 19.80 66.81
C ASP A 599 -2.28 18.54 67.28
N ARG A 600 -3.42 18.70 67.97
CA ARG A 600 -4.24 17.58 68.49
C ARG A 600 -5.01 16.79 67.43
N GLN A 601 -5.29 17.41 66.29
CA GLN A 601 -5.93 16.77 65.15
C GLN A 601 -4.91 15.99 64.32
N GLN A 602 -3.72 16.57 64.13
CA GLN A 602 -2.58 15.90 63.51
C GLN A 602 -2.15 14.68 64.34
N GLU A 603 -1.94 14.84 65.64
CA GLU A 603 -1.56 13.76 66.55
C GLU A 603 -2.59 12.61 66.53
N ALA A 604 -3.89 12.93 66.48
CA ALA A 604 -4.95 11.92 66.41
C ALA A 604 -4.98 11.17 65.07
N LEU A 605 -4.69 11.88 63.97
CA LEU A 605 -4.63 11.31 62.62
C LEU A 605 -3.39 10.40 62.46
N GLU A 606 -2.22 10.87 62.89
CA GLU A 606 -0.96 10.10 62.87
C GLU A 606 -1.07 8.87 63.77
N ALA A 607 -1.59 9.01 64.99
CA ALA A 607 -1.80 7.89 65.89
C ALA A 607 -2.79 6.87 65.31
N ALA A 608 -3.86 7.32 64.65
CA ALA A 608 -4.79 6.42 63.96
C ALA A 608 -4.10 5.67 62.80
N ALA A 609 -3.32 6.37 61.97
CA ALA A 609 -2.63 5.78 60.82
C ALA A 609 -1.56 4.75 61.25
N LEU A 610 -0.68 5.12 62.18
CA LEU A 610 0.42 4.27 62.65
C LEU A 610 -0.05 3.01 63.40
N ASN A 611 -1.24 3.06 64.01
CA ASN A 611 -1.84 1.91 64.69
C ASN A 611 -2.79 1.11 63.79
N GLY A 612 -2.79 1.34 62.47
CA GLY A 612 -3.60 0.59 61.52
C GLY A 612 -5.11 0.77 61.72
N TYR A 613 -5.55 1.85 62.40
CA TYR A 613 -6.96 2.09 62.73
C TYR A 613 -7.88 2.13 61.49
N PHE A 614 -7.33 2.46 60.33
CA PHE A 614 -8.05 2.54 59.05
C PHE A 614 -8.10 1.23 58.28
N GLU A 615 -7.33 0.21 58.66
CA GLU A 615 -7.25 -1.07 57.96
C GLU A 615 -8.43 -2.00 58.31
N TRP A 616 -8.70 -2.99 57.46
CA TRP A 616 -9.66 -4.05 57.76
C TRP A 616 -9.01 -5.44 57.64
N PRO A 617 -9.13 -6.31 58.67
CA PRO A 617 -9.75 -6.07 59.97
C PRO A 617 -8.91 -5.14 60.86
N ARG A 618 -9.56 -4.24 61.62
CA ARG A 618 -8.86 -3.24 62.46
C ARG A 618 -8.08 -3.94 63.57
N PRO A 619 -6.75 -3.72 63.68
CA PRO A 619 -5.92 -4.33 64.70
C PRO A 619 -6.07 -3.67 66.09
N VAL A 620 -6.54 -2.41 66.16
CA VAL A 620 -6.62 -1.59 67.38
C VAL A 620 -7.94 -0.81 67.43
N ASP A 621 -8.61 -0.73 68.59
CA ASP A 621 -9.83 0.08 68.79
C ASP A 621 -9.47 1.54 69.12
N GLY A 622 -10.36 2.47 68.78
CA GLY A 622 -10.16 3.90 69.05
C GLY A 622 -10.07 4.25 70.54
N ALA A 623 -10.47 3.34 71.44
CA ALA A 623 -10.27 3.47 72.88
C ALA A 623 -8.80 3.29 73.29
N GLU A 624 -8.09 2.33 72.69
CA GLU A 624 -6.69 2.01 72.99
C GLU A 624 -5.75 3.12 72.47
N ILE A 625 -6.09 3.71 71.32
CA ILE A 625 -5.38 4.87 70.76
C ILE A 625 -5.62 6.12 71.61
N ALA A 626 -6.85 6.35 72.07
CA ALA A 626 -7.18 7.47 72.93
C ALA A 626 -6.45 7.42 74.29
N GLU A 627 -6.28 6.23 74.86
CA GLU A 627 -5.53 6.01 76.11
C GLU A 627 -4.04 6.36 75.95
N THR A 628 -3.44 6.03 74.80
CA THR A 628 -2.05 6.39 74.46
C THR A 628 -1.85 7.91 74.32
N MET A 629 -2.91 8.62 73.98
CA MET A 629 -2.93 10.09 73.81
C MET A 629 -3.40 10.85 75.07
N ASP A 630 -3.66 10.16 76.19
CA ASP A 630 -4.19 10.72 77.45
C ASP A 630 -5.49 11.53 77.25
N ILE A 631 -6.37 11.06 76.36
CA ILE A 631 -7.67 11.67 76.07
C ILE A 631 -8.81 10.64 76.11
N THR A 632 -10.05 11.12 76.16
CA THR A 632 -11.21 10.22 76.09
C THR A 632 -11.41 9.71 74.67
N ARG A 633 -11.99 8.50 74.53
CA ARG A 633 -12.43 7.95 73.23
C ARG A 633 -13.31 8.94 72.44
N GLN A 634 -14.20 9.67 73.10
CA GLN A 634 -15.06 10.67 72.45
C GLN A 634 -14.24 11.85 71.90
N THR A 635 -13.24 12.32 72.66
CA THR A 635 -12.32 13.40 72.25
C THR A 635 -11.45 12.97 71.08
N PHE A 636 -10.92 11.74 71.10
CA PHE A 636 -10.18 11.17 69.97
C PHE A 636 -11.02 11.14 68.69
N HIS A 637 -12.25 10.62 68.75
CA HIS A 637 -13.14 10.60 67.58
C HIS A 637 -13.51 12.01 67.07
N GLN A 638 -13.64 13.00 67.96
CA GLN A 638 -13.88 14.38 67.56
C GLN A 638 -12.69 14.98 66.81
N HIS A 639 -11.47 14.82 67.33
CA HIS A 639 -10.26 15.30 66.67
C HIS A 639 -10.02 14.57 65.34
N LEU A 640 -10.17 13.25 65.32
CA LEU A 640 -10.00 12.45 64.12
C LEU A 640 -11.01 12.84 63.03
N ARG A 641 -12.30 13.03 63.40
CA ARG A 641 -13.33 13.42 62.43
C ARG A 641 -13.15 14.86 61.92
N ALA A 642 -12.63 15.75 62.76
CA ALA A 642 -12.28 17.11 62.35
C ALA A 642 -11.06 17.11 61.42
N ALA A 643 -10.06 16.28 61.70
CA ALA A 643 -8.89 16.09 60.84
C ALA A 643 -9.29 15.51 59.48
N GLN A 644 -10.08 14.43 59.47
CA GLN A 644 -10.61 13.82 58.26
C GLN A 644 -11.44 14.79 57.43
N ARG A 645 -12.27 15.63 58.07
CA ARG A 645 -13.02 16.66 57.33
C ARG A 645 -12.07 17.64 56.65
N LYS A 646 -11.07 18.15 57.36
CA LYS A 646 -10.08 19.08 56.80
C LYS A 646 -9.27 18.45 55.66
N LEU A 647 -8.87 17.19 55.79
CA LEU A 647 -8.21 16.43 54.71
C LEU A 647 -9.10 16.29 53.48
N VAL A 648 -10.38 15.97 53.68
CA VAL A 648 -11.35 15.84 52.58
C VAL A 648 -11.63 17.19 51.95
N ASP A 649 -11.77 18.25 52.76
CA ASP A 649 -11.96 19.62 52.25
C ASP A 649 -10.73 20.03 51.41
N THR A 650 -9.50 19.82 51.90
CA THR A 650 -8.28 20.11 51.13
C THR A 650 -8.11 19.23 49.89
N TYR A 651 -8.55 17.98 49.93
CA TYR A 651 -8.50 17.10 48.75
C TYR A 651 -9.53 17.51 47.68
N VAL A 652 -10.75 17.87 48.10
CA VAL A 652 -11.82 18.32 47.20
C VAL A 652 -11.53 19.71 46.64
N ASP A 653 -10.88 20.58 47.42
CA ASP A 653 -10.43 21.91 46.97
C ASP A 653 -9.17 21.83 46.07
N ALA A 654 -8.45 20.68 46.01
CA ALA A 654 -7.18 20.53 45.28
C ALA A 654 -7.31 19.95 43.85
N ASP A 655 -8.47 19.40 43.48
CA ASP A 655 -8.72 18.70 42.21
C ASP A 655 -9.59 19.52 41.22
N ASP A 656 -9.72 20.84 41.40
CA ASP A 656 -10.72 21.68 40.72
C ASP A 656 -10.12 22.87 39.94
#